data_AF-A0A496W9E6-F1
#
_entry.id   AF-A0A496W9E6-F1
#
_cell.length_a   1.000
_cell.length_b   1.000
_cell.length_c   1.000
_cell.angle_alpha   90.00
_cell.angle_beta   90.00
_cell.angle_gamma   90.00
#
_symmetry.space_group_name_H-M   'P 1'
#
loop_
_entity.id
_entity.type
_entity.pdbx_description
1 polymer ?
#
loop_
_entity_poly.entity_id
_entity_poly.type
_entity_poly.pdbx_seq_one_letter_code
_entity_poly.pdbx_strand_id
1 'polypeptide(L)'
;MNLRHSLKQLFKKQKDRLTQSPRFHTVIEDQYPESTLLSTQGCHQKGLISHGQIPVTLLAGVCIRFHLIPSEPLITGLRLRFGTYCRINQCHITLRINDFTHRFNARQLVDNQSTDILFPTPQTCIPGQPVALEIYCEDAASNHTVAVWCGKMQTAFINTLNLNKPLIFPELSQPRVSIVIPVFNKALYTYNCLLTLQACDPEISKEVIIINNASSDDTAALLAQLQGAIKIINNTKNQGFVQACRQGAEIANGEFILFLNNDTQVTPSWLSNLVKVMDTQADIGITGSKLIYPDEQLQEAGGMIFNDASGWNYGRLQEPTDARYNQSREVDYCSGASLMIRKTLWNQLGGFDMRYAPAYYEDTDLCFAARQAGYKVYYCHDSQVIHHEGITAGTDIQSGYKVYQGINRKKFQAKWWNVLSSHPPPPPQSSPDAAAFRFMAATHFRIPENKIIATHFLAQGWAANFWSYLNINKVDQEIELIQSMGFNTVILLIPWVGFQTKVDPITYYQDYFTLFQQLLDKLQQHNLQVILRLGYSHDNGPDSEPEGFLRQIVIAAEPLMLKAWCDYLDRLWDIAQRYSNVLGGFITWEDFFFMDLTHTPPETRLLFGTRTGYQRYLEEHYTLEEISDRYQHSFEAYTDIPIPAFKSRAIHLFCAFWDQILIETLFQASKKHFPPLTMEVRTDCDYQEDSTICHHDTFDLTPDTYLTTIYYAPAWGAPNDGRLETAEEVLKRMQFMFDHLHTQTNNLFFIDQFNFIDNTPGFEHNTSILPDQIPQFLAGVAPILQSQTIGYGMWTLHDVRANALKNGLFERDYPIWEIDNGEIVFDSATQKKAALLRSNGVLSQLLAWCVGIPYVKEMPFQLDFKVKSAEDAKTAGEISLVVVYENKIIHQDTVSWQIENDWQDIHLENIPFYLGHTLKLENQGTPVLLSDLYLYQVWQENGVIDAQGKPKSFYKHLVSLNQQLTHQKQPQLKSVFQQEDITPEQLEGVFPDHWMGKTVLGLIAQPLEQENFSFVIKAYVPETWQDYHNSIMLTLDAQQYPISQPIKAGYNEILVGPLDNSLFNDIVFFQLEAENVFSPSQYDAQSQDDRKISLQLIELGFEG
;
A
#
# COMPACT_ATOMS: atom_id res chain seq x y z
N MET A 1 -20.11 4.50 -37.02
CA MET A 1 -18.74 5.06 -36.95
C MET A 1 -18.14 5.00 -35.54
N ASN A 2 -18.92 5.03 -34.45
CA ASN A 2 -18.40 5.07 -33.09
C ASN A 2 -17.86 3.75 -32.51
N LEU A 3 -18.17 2.58 -33.08
CA LEU A 3 -17.60 1.29 -32.63
C LEU A 3 -16.11 1.12 -33.00
N ARG A 4 -15.63 1.83 -34.03
CA ARG A 4 -14.27 1.69 -34.60
C ARG A 4 -13.22 2.51 -33.85
N HIS A 5 -13.65 3.51 -33.07
CA HIS A 5 -12.79 4.35 -32.23
C HIS A 5 -12.58 3.71 -30.85
N SER A 6 -13.65 3.16 -30.25
CA SER A 6 -13.59 2.43 -28.97
C SER A 6 -12.76 1.13 -29.07
N LEU A 7 -12.81 0.40 -30.20
CA LEU A 7 -11.95 -0.77 -30.41
C LEU A 7 -10.47 -0.40 -30.62
N LYS A 8 -10.17 0.74 -31.25
CA LYS A 8 -8.76 1.19 -31.45
C LYS A 8 -8.10 1.64 -30.14
N GLN A 9 -8.85 2.21 -29.20
CA GLN A 9 -8.33 2.55 -27.87
C GLN A 9 -8.17 1.31 -26.96
N LEU A 10 -9.05 0.31 -27.08
CA LEU A 10 -8.90 -0.97 -26.38
C LEU A 10 -7.63 -1.74 -26.80
N PHE A 11 -7.28 -1.72 -28.09
CA PHE A 11 -6.06 -2.37 -28.62
C PHE A 11 -4.76 -1.57 -28.38
N LYS A 12 -4.82 -0.27 -28.12
CA LYS A 12 -3.63 0.55 -27.82
C LYS A 12 -3.22 0.41 -26.34
N LYS A 13 -4.19 0.31 -25.40
CA LYS A 13 -3.91 0.07 -23.97
C LYS A 13 -3.37 -1.34 -23.65
N GLN A 14 -3.52 -2.33 -24.53
CA GLN A 14 -2.92 -3.66 -24.38
C GLN A 14 -1.47 -3.76 -24.89
N LYS A 15 -0.94 -2.77 -25.63
CA LYS A 15 0.34 -2.90 -26.32
C LYS A 15 1.57 -2.51 -25.48
N ASP A 16 1.39 -1.69 -24.44
CA ASP A 16 2.51 -1.14 -23.64
C ASP A 16 2.74 -1.85 -22.29
N ARG A 17 2.07 -2.99 -22.02
CA ARG A 17 2.27 -3.80 -20.79
C ARG A 17 2.93 -5.18 -21.02
N LEU A 18 3.55 -5.41 -22.18
CA LEU A 18 4.24 -6.67 -22.52
C LEU A 18 5.68 -6.42 -23.00
N THR A 19 6.59 -6.09 -22.09
CA THR A 19 8.02 -5.98 -22.42
C THR A 19 8.96 -6.59 -21.39
N GLN A 20 8.68 -7.82 -20.96
CA GLN A 20 9.71 -8.84 -20.70
C GLN A 20 9.19 -10.22 -21.15
N SER A 21 9.08 -10.41 -22.46
CA SER A 21 8.86 -11.74 -23.07
C SER A 21 10.10 -12.14 -23.87
N PRO A 22 10.45 -13.44 -23.97
CA PRO A 22 11.53 -13.90 -24.82
C PRO A 22 11.24 -13.54 -26.27
N ARG A 23 12.32 -13.23 -26.97
CA ARG A 23 12.35 -12.46 -28.20
C ARG A 23 12.44 -13.43 -29.40
N PHE A 24 11.41 -13.48 -30.25
CA PHE A 24 11.47 -14.21 -31.53
C PHE A 24 12.10 -13.32 -32.61
N HIS A 25 12.92 -13.90 -33.49
CA HIS A 25 13.51 -13.17 -34.62
C HIS A 25 12.99 -13.74 -35.94
N THR A 26 12.33 -12.90 -36.74
CA THR A 26 11.93 -13.25 -38.10
C THR A 26 13.02 -12.77 -39.07
N VAL A 27 13.58 -13.67 -39.87
CA VAL A 27 14.41 -13.30 -41.03
C VAL A 27 13.75 -13.91 -42.25
N ILE A 28 13.25 -13.06 -43.16
CA ILE A 28 12.70 -13.51 -44.45
C ILE A 28 13.87 -13.50 -45.44
N GLU A 29 14.47 -14.66 -45.67
CA GLU A 29 15.50 -14.85 -46.70
C GLU A 29 14.82 -15.24 -48.02
N ASP A 30 14.24 -14.28 -48.74
CA ASP A 30 14.11 -14.34 -50.21
C ASP A 30 13.56 -13.03 -50.78
N GLN A 31 14.04 -12.65 -51.97
CA GLN A 31 13.63 -11.42 -52.67
C GLN A 31 12.21 -11.56 -53.23
N TYR A 32 11.25 -10.83 -52.63
CA TYR A 32 9.87 -10.78 -53.14
C TYR A 32 9.59 -9.49 -53.93
N PRO A 33 8.71 -9.54 -54.94
CA PRO A 33 8.19 -8.34 -55.61
C PRO A 33 7.35 -7.51 -54.64
N GLU A 34 7.52 -6.18 -54.69
CA GLU A 34 6.93 -5.17 -53.78
C GLU A 34 5.39 -5.18 -53.67
N SER A 35 4.67 -6.00 -54.44
CA SER A 35 3.20 -6.05 -54.49
C SER A 35 2.53 -7.04 -53.53
N THR A 36 3.28 -7.72 -52.65
CA THR A 36 2.75 -8.88 -51.88
C THR A 36 2.65 -8.66 -50.35
N LEU A 37 2.70 -7.41 -49.88
CA LEU A 37 2.55 -7.06 -48.47
C LEU A 37 1.38 -6.08 -48.30
N LEU A 38 0.34 -6.49 -47.57
CA LEU A 38 -0.79 -5.63 -47.18
C LEU A 38 -0.39 -4.69 -46.02
N SER A 39 0.61 -3.84 -46.24
CA SER A 39 0.76 -2.49 -45.68
C SER A 39 2.16 -1.97 -46.04
N THR A 40 2.23 -1.08 -47.01
CA THR A 40 3.43 -0.31 -47.34
C THR A 40 3.63 0.83 -46.34
N GLN A 41 4.35 0.55 -45.26
CA GLN A 41 5.29 1.51 -44.66
C GLN A 41 6.55 0.74 -44.27
N GLY A 42 7.68 1.18 -44.83
CA GLY A 42 8.91 0.41 -44.94
C GLY A 42 9.42 -0.17 -43.62
N CYS A 43 9.67 -1.47 -43.61
CA CYS A 43 10.39 -2.14 -42.53
C CYS A 43 11.78 -2.55 -43.05
N HIS A 44 12.71 -1.59 -43.12
CA HIS A 44 14.13 -1.91 -42.99
C HIS A 44 14.45 -1.89 -41.49
N GLN A 45 14.13 -2.97 -40.78
CA GLN A 45 14.45 -3.08 -39.35
C GLN A 45 15.26 -4.35 -39.10
N LYS A 46 16.56 -4.17 -38.83
CA LYS A 46 17.32 -5.12 -38.00
C LYS A 46 16.84 -4.89 -36.57
N GLY A 47 15.87 -5.67 -36.14
CA GLY A 47 15.16 -5.44 -34.89
C GLY A 47 14.19 -6.55 -34.57
N LEU A 48 13.66 -6.50 -33.36
CA LEU A 48 13.11 -7.62 -32.65
C LEU A 48 11.57 -7.52 -32.64
N ILE A 49 10.88 -8.49 -33.23
CA ILE A 49 9.43 -8.43 -33.44
C ILE A 49 8.75 -9.30 -32.38
N SER A 50 7.91 -8.68 -31.55
CA SER A 50 7.10 -9.38 -30.53
C SER A 50 5.92 -10.15 -31.16
N HIS A 51 5.46 -11.16 -30.42
CA HIS A 51 4.46 -12.17 -30.80
C HIS A 51 3.30 -11.65 -31.70
N GLY A 52 3.07 -12.34 -32.83
CA GLY A 52 1.74 -12.45 -33.45
C GLY A 52 1.19 -11.29 -34.28
N GLN A 53 1.96 -10.22 -34.58
CA GLN A 53 1.39 -9.01 -35.21
C GLN A 53 1.58 -8.86 -36.73
N ILE A 54 2.31 -9.76 -37.41
CA ILE A 54 2.50 -9.64 -38.87
C ILE A 54 2.01 -10.93 -39.55
N PRO A 55 0.87 -10.89 -40.26
CA PRO A 55 0.44 -12.01 -41.08
C PRO A 55 1.45 -12.21 -42.22
N VAL A 56 1.95 -13.43 -42.40
CA VAL A 56 2.78 -13.79 -43.56
C VAL A 56 1.97 -14.68 -44.49
N THR A 57 1.85 -14.26 -45.75
CA THR A 57 1.09 -14.95 -46.79
C THR A 57 1.92 -16.07 -47.41
N LEU A 58 1.46 -17.32 -47.26
CA LEU A 58 1.97 -18.47 -48.01
C LEU A 58 1.30 -18.52 -49.39
N LEU A 59 2.12 -18.57 -50.44
CA LEU A 59 1.71 -18.76 -51.84
C LEU A 59 2.23 -20.10 -52.38
N ALA A 60 1.70 -20.52 -53.53
CA ALA A 60 2.19 -21.70 -54.25
C ALA A 60 3.70 -21.64 -54.48
N GLY A 61 4.44 -22.67 -54.04
CA GLY A 61 5.90 -22.75 -54.21
C GLY A 61 6.71 -21.88 -53.24
N VAL A 62 6.08 -21.26 -52.24
CA VAL A 62 6.75 -20.44 -51.22
C VAL A 62 6.99 -21.25 -49.94
N CYS A 63 8.23 -21.23 -49.47
CA CYS A 63 8.62 -21.70 -48.14
C CYS A 63 8.93 -20.49 -47.26
N ILE A 64 8.26 -20.40 -46.11
CA ILE A 64 8.57 -19.38 -45.11
C ILE A 64 9.41 -20.03 -44.02
N ARG A 65 10.60 -19.47 -43.79
CA ARG A 65 11.48 -19.86 -42.69
C ARG A 65 11.37 -18.87 -41.55
N PHE A 66 11.18 -19.38 -40.35
CA PHE A 66 11.21 -18.66 -39.08
C PHE A 66 12.43 -19.11 -38.27
N HIS A 67 13.06 -18.20 -37.54
CA HIS A 67 14.05 -18.55 -36.53
C HIS A 67 13.40 -18.48 -35.14
N LEU A 68 13.06 -19.65 -34.61
CA LEU A 68 12.58 -19.79 -33.25
C LEU A 68 13.76 -19.73 -32.31
N ILE A 69 13.77 -18.79 -31.37
CA ILE A 69 14.75 -18.82 -30.27
C ILE A 69 14.03 -19.45 -29.08
N PRO A 70 14.31 -20.73 -28.78
CA PRO A 70 13.73 -21.37 -27.61
C PRO A 70 14.25 -20.65 -26.38
N SER A 71 13.34 -20.30 -25.47
CA SER A 71 13.70 -19.94 -24.09
C SER A 71 13.79 -21.17 -23.20
N GLU A 72 13.31 -22.32 -23.69
CA GLU A 72 13.24 -23.59 -22.96
C GLU A 72 14.04 -24.65 -23.72
N PRO A 73 14.77 -25.53 -23.03
CA PRO A 73 15.60 -26.55 -23.68
C PRO A 73 14.79 -27.71 -24.28
N LEU A 74 13.48 -27.71 -24.08
CA LEU A 74 12.56 -28.74 -24.57
C LEU A 74 11.34 -28.08 -25.21
N ILE A 75 11.09 -28.37 -26.49
CA ILE A 75 9.87 -27.94 -27.18
C ILE A 75 8.99 -29.17 -27.36
N THR A 76 7.79 -29.18 -26.78
CA THR A 76 6.85 -30.32 -26.85
C THR A 76 5.81 -30.17 -27.96
N GLY A 77 5.75 -29.00 -28.61
CA GLY A 77 4.81 -28.68 -29.67
C GLY A 77 4.80 -27.18 -29.99
N LEU A 78 4.00 -26.79 -30.98
CA LEU A 78 3.83 -25.41 -31.43
C LEU A 78 2.36 -25.05 -31.49
N ARG A 79 2.00 -23.82 -31.08
CA ARG A 79 0.67 -23.26 -31.30
C ARG A 79 0.70 -22.39 -32.56
N LEU A 80 -0.08 -22.77 -33.56
CA LEU A 80 -0.19 -22.03 -34.83
C LEU A 80 -1.61 -21.55 -35.05
N ARG A 81 -1.79 -20.26 -35.35
CA ARG A 81 -3.07 -19.71 -35.78
C ARG A 81 -3.04 -19.49 -37.29
N PHE A 82 -4.14 -19.79 -37.96
CA PHE A 82 -4.25 -19.67 -39.42
C PHE A 82 -5.33 -18.67 -39.80
N GLY A 83 -5.07 -17.83 -40.80
CA GLY A 83 -5.98 -16.80 -41.29
C GLY A 83 -6.33 -17.08 -42.73
N THR A 84 -7.63 -17.20 -43.02
CA THR A 84 -8.12 -17.70 -44.29
C THR A 84 -8.67 -16.59 -45.16
N TYR A 85 -7.88 -16.15 -46.14
CA TYR A 85 -8.38 -15.33 -47.24
C TYR A 85 -8.55 -16.24 -48.47
N CYS A 86 -9.79 -16.72 -48.68
CA CYS A 86 -10.27 -17.58 -49.79
C CYS A 86 -9.89 -19.09 -49.77
N ARG A 87 -10.88 -19.94 -50.12
CA ARG A 87 -10.90 -21.42 -50.33
C ARG A 87 -9.63 -22.21 -49.96
N ILE A 88 -9.25 -22.19 -48.68
CA ILE A 88 -8.13 -22.94 -48.11
C ILE A 88 -8.37 -24.46 -48.04
N ASN A 89 -9.61 -24.90 -48.26
CA ASN A 89 -10.04 -26.28 -48.16
C ASN A 89 -9.48 -27.23 -49.24
N GLN A 90 -8.40 -26.91 -49.97
CA GLN A 90 -7.87 -27.79 -51.02
C GLN A 90 -6.34 -27.95 -51.01
N CYS A 91 -5.64 -27.49 -49.98
CA CYS A 91 -4.19 -27.65 -49.87
C CYS A 91 -3.73 -28.22 -48.52
N HIS A 92 -2.46 -28.64 -48.45
CA HIS A 92 -1.79 -29.16 -47.27
C HIS A 92 -0.71 -28.20 -46.78
N ILE A 93 -0.65 -28.02 -45.46
CA ILE A 93 0.41 -27.25 -44.81
C ILE A 93 1.42 -28.25 -44.27
N THR A 94 2.70 -28.05 -44.61
CA THR A 94 3.82 -28.83 -44.08
C THR A 94 4.66 -27.95 -43.17
N LEU A 95 4.99 -28.48 -41.99
CA LEU A 95 5.86 -27.88 -40.98
C LEU A 95 7.11 -28.72 -40.83
N ARG A 96 8.28 -28.08 -40.75
CA ARG A 96 9.56 -28.75 -40.49
C ARG A 96 10.36 -27.99 -39.43
N ILE A 97 10.81 -28.69 -38.39
CA ILE A 97 11.67 -28.18 -37.32
C ILE A 97 12.62 -29.28 -36.87
N ASN A 98 13.94 -29.05 -36.98
CA ASN A 98 14.95 -30.10 -36.82
C ASN A 98 14.59 -31.36 -37.66
N ASP A 99 14.48 -32.53 -37.01
CA ASP A 99 14.11 -33.80 -37.65
C ASP A 99 12.58 -34.03 -37.68
N PHE A 100 11.79 -33.16 -37.06
CA PHE A 100 10.33 -33.28 -37.02
C PHE A 100 9.71 -32.66 -38.27
N THR A 101 8.91 -33.43 -39.00
CA THR A 101 8.08 -32.96 -40.11
C THR A 101 6.62 -33.35 -39.87
N HIS A 102 5.70 -32.39 -39.99
CA HIS A 102 4.27 -32.62 -39.82
C HIS A 102 3.47 -32.00 -40.96
N ARG A 103 2.59 -32.80 -41.57
CA ARG A 103 1.75 -32.40 -42.70
C ARG A 103 0.29 -32.59 -42.34
N PHE A 104 -0.53 -31.56 -42.54
CA PHE A 104 -1.96 -31.60 -42.25
C PHE A 104 -2.76 -30.88 -43.34
N ASN A 105 -4.03 -31.27 -43.48
CA ASN A 105 -4.92 -30.69 -44.48
C ASN A 105 -5.54 -29.40 -43.94
N ALA A 106 -5.47 -28.32 -44.71
CA ALA A 106 -5.94 -27.03 -44.24
C ALA A 106 -7.47 -26.95 -44.06
N ARG A 107 -8.25 -27.93 -44.54
CA ARG A 107 -9.69 -28.11 -44.20
C ARG A 107 -9.95 -28.30 -42.71
N GLN A 108 -8.96 -28.79 -41.96
CA GLN A 108 -9.10 -29.08 -40.54
C GLN A 108 -8.92 -27.81 -39.69
N LEU A 109 -8.55 -26.70 -40.32
CA LEU A 109 -8.26 -25.44 -39.66
C LEU A 109 -9.51 -24.56 -39.70
N VAL A 110 -9.82 -23.96 -38.57
CA VAL A 110 -10.86 -22.95 -38.46
C VAL A 110 -10.19 -21.59 -38.59
N ASP A 111 -10.80 -20.71 -39.39
CA ASP A 111 -10.26 -19.38 -39.62
C ASP A 111 -10.06 -18.61 -38.32
N ASN A 112 -8.88 -18.02 -38.17
CA ASN A 112 -8.43 -17.27 -37.03
C ASN A 112 -8.40 -18.03 -35.70
N GLN A 113 -8.52 -19.36 -35.72
CA GLN A 113 -8.36 -20.20 -34.54
C GLN A 113 -6.93 -20.72 -34.41
N SER A 114 -6.44 -20.79 -33.17
CA SER A 114 -5.17 -21.45 -32.84
C SER A 114 -5.32 -22.97 -32.88
N THR A 115 -4.34 -23.64 -33.47
CA THR A 115 -4.21 -25.09 -33.57
C THR A 115 -2.90 -25.49 -32.90
N ASP A 116 -2.98 -26.41 -31.95
CA ASP A 116 -1.81 -26.94 -31.25
C ASP A 116 -1.27 -28.17 -31.98
N ILE A 117 0.02 -28.15 -32.27
CA ILE A 117 0.73 -29.20 -32.99
C ILE A 117 1.73 -29.79 -32.03
N LEU A 118 1.35 -30.92 -31.44
CA LEU A 118 2.18 -31.65 -30.48
C LEU A 118 3.25 -32.46 -31.22
N PHE A 119 4.45 -32.46 -30.67
CA PHE A 119 5.54 -33.28 -31.16
C PHE A 119 5.45 -34.67 -30.53
N PRO A 120 5.48 -35.77 -31.32
CA PRO A 120 5.45 -37.14 -30.81
C PRO A 120 6.64 -37.44 -29.91
N THR A 121 7.74 -36.71 -30.08
CA THR A 121 8.90 -36.71 -29.21
C THR A 121 9.33 -35.25 -29.01
N PRO A 122 9.46 -34.78 -27.76
CA PRO A 122 9.92 -33.42 -27.50
C PRO A 122 11.25 -33.14 -28.20
N GLN A 123 11.35 -31.97 -28.81
CA GLN A 123 12.55 -31.51 -29.51
C GLN A 123 13.47 -30.85 -28.49
N THR A 124 14.67 -31.41 -28.32
CA THR A 124 15.71 -30.78 -27.51
C THR A 124 16.29 -29.60 -28.28
N CYS A 125 16.39 -28.45 -27.62
CA CYS A 125 16.95 -27.24 -28.20
C CYS A 125 17.93 -26.60 -27.22
N ILE A 126 18.82 -25.76 -27.72
CA ILE A 126 19.71 -24.97 -26.86
C ILE A 126 19.01 -23.62 -26.60
N PRO A 127 18.66 -23.29 -25.35
CA PRO A 127 18.04 -22.00 -25.04
C PRO A 127 18.88 -20.84 -25.57
N GLY A 128 18.24 -19.87 -26.22
CA GLY A 128 18.92 -18.72 -26.82
C GLY A 128 19.52 -18.96 -28.21
N GLN A 129 19.59 -20.20 -28.70
CA GLN A 129 20.05 -20.49 -30.07
C GLN A 129 18.89 -20.58 -31.06
N PRO A 130 18.97 -19.95 -32.24
CA PRO A 130 17.90 -20.00 -33.23
C PRO A 130 17.77 -21.39 -33.86
N VAL A 131 16.54 -21.92 -33.84
CA VAL A 131 16.11 -23.14 -34.52
C VAL A 131 15.26 -22.74 -35.72
N ALA A 132 15.57 -23.28 -36.90
CA ALA A 132 14.78 -23.02 -38.09
C ALA A 132 13.46 -23.79 -38.06
N LEU A 133 12.33 -23.07 -38.13
CA LEU A 133 11.01 -23.62 -38.42
C LEU A 133 10.65 -23.24 -39.85
N GLU A 134 10.33 -24.21 -40.67
CA GLU A 134 9.90 -24.00 -42.04
C GLU A 134 8.43 -24.37 -42.21
N ILE A 135 7.68 -23.49 -42.87
CA ILE A 135 6.27 -23.67 -43.17
C ILE A 135 6.08 -23.46 -44.66
N TYR A 136 5.51 -24.45 -45.34
CA TYR A 136 5.30 -24.38 -46.79
C TYR A 136 4.08 -25.16 -47.22
N CYS A 137 3.61 -24.88 -48.44
CA CYS A 137 2.47 -25.53 -49.05
C CYS A 137 2.86 -26.09 -50.43
N GLU A 138 2.92 -27.41 -50.55
CA GLU A 138 3.37 -28.10 -51.77
C GLU A 138 2.31 -28.07 -52.90
N ASP A 139 1.04 -27.94 -52.54
CA ASP A 139 -0.13 -28.13 -53.42
C ASP A 139 -1.11 -26.94 -53.42
N ALA A 140 -0.68 -25.75 -52.96
CA ALA A 140 -1.43 -24.52 -53.14
C ALA A 140 -1.43 -24.09 -54.62
N ALA A 141 -2.58 -23.62 -55.12
CA ALA A 141 -2.68 -22.91 -56.38
C ALA A 141 -2.25 -21.44 -56.22
N SER A 142 -1.88 -20.76 -57.31
CA SER A 142 -1.36 -19.39 -57.29
C SER A 142 -2.33 -18.32 -56.75
N ASN A 143 -3.61 -18.66 -56.60
CA ASN A 143 -4.66 -17.81 -56.04
C ASN A 143 -5.06 -18.19 -54.60
N HIS A 144 -4.38 -19.16 -53.98
CA HIS A 144 -4.60 -19.54 -52.58
C HIS A 144 -3.57 -18.84 -51.68
N THR A 145 -4.06 -18.16 -50.65
CA THR A 145 -3.24 -17.43 -49.68
C THR A 145 -3.57 -17.94 -48.27
N VAL A 146 -2.57 -18.43 -47.56
CA VAL A 146 -2.71 -18.83 -46.15
C VAL A 146 -1.91 -17.87 -45.28
N ALA A 147 -2.55 -17.19 -44.34
CA ALA A 147 -1.84 -16.44 -43.31
C ALA A 147 -1.52 -17.36 -42.14
N VAL A 148 -0.29 -17.33 -41.63
CA VAL A 148 0.13 -18.13 -40.47
C VAL A 148 0.68 -17.22 -39.37
N TRP A 149 0.26 -17.46 -38.14
CA TRP A 149 0.80 -16.85 -36.93
C TRP A 149 1.32 -17.96 -36.00
N CYS A 150 2.47 -17.76 -35.37
CA CYS A 150 3.09 -18.71 -34.45
C CYS A 150 3.10 -18.15 -33.01
N GLY A 151 2.81 -18.98 -32.00
CA GLY A 151 2.79 -18.63 -30.58
C GLY A 151 3.41 -19.69 -29.66
N LYS A 152 3.63 -19.30 -28.39
CA LYS A 152 4.22 -20.17 -27.35
C LYS A 152 3.25 -21.29 -26.96
N MET A 153 3.78 -22.49 -26.73
CA MET A 153 3.09 -23.58 -26.04
C MET A 153 3.78 -23.77 -24.68
N GLN A 154 3.02 -23.92 -23.58
CA GLN A 154 3.59 -24.34 -22.30
C GLN A 154 4.12 -25.78 -22.43
N THR A 155 5.11 -26.15 -21.62
CA THR A 155 5.75 -27.48 -21.62
C THR A 155 4.67 -28.55 -21.41
N ALA A 156 4.28 -29.24 -22.49
CA ALA A 156 3.14 -30.15 -22.45
C ALA A 156 3.43 -31.34 -21.54
N PHE A 157 2.47 -31.68 -20.67
CA PHE A 157 2.49 -32.91 -19.90
C PHE A 157 2.57 -34.11 -20.84
N ILE A 158 3.61 -34.93 -20.68
CA ILE A 158 3.78 -36.14 -21.48
C ILE A 158 2.82 -37.20 -20.95
N ASN A 159 1.94 -37.70 -21.83
CA ASN A 159 0.90 -38.68 -21.50
C ASN A 159 1.37 -40.14 -21.53
N THR A 160 2.63 -40.40 -21.89
CA THR A 160 3.20 -41.76 -21.97
C THR A 160 4.61 -41.82 -21.37
N LEU A 161 4.91 -42.89 -20.65
CA LEU A 161 6.26 -43.14 -20.12
C LEU A 161 7.19 -43.61 -21.25
N ASN A 162 8.25 -42.85 -21.52
CA ASN A 162 9.31 -43.28 -22.43
C ASN A 162 10.53 -43.74 -21.65
N LEU A 163 10.55 -45.02 -21.30
CA LEU A 163 11.64 -45.63 -20.52
C LEU A 163 12.85 -46.06 -21.37
N ASN A 164 12.86 -45.75 -22.68
CA ASN A 164 13.95 -46.14 -23.58
C ASN A 164 15.13 -45.16 -23.56
N LYS A 165 14.98 -43.99 -22.91
CA LYS A 165 16.06 -43.00 -22.74
C LYS A 165 16.26 -42.75 -21.24
N PRO A 166 17.49 -42.91 -20.71
CA PRO A 166 17.76 -42.64 -19.31
C PRO A 166 17.63 -41.14 -19.01
N LEU A 167 17.19 -40.81 -17.80
CA LEU A 167 17.27 -39.45 -17.25
C LEU A 167 18.60 -39.32 -16.50
N ILE A 168 19.39 -38.32 -16.87
CA ILE A 168 20.78 -38.14 -16.43
C ILE A 168 20.89 -36.82 -15.68
N PHE A 169 21.33 -36.89 -14.43
CA PHE A 169 21.63 -35.73 -13.59
C PHE A 169 23.15 -35.71 -13.34
N PRO A 170 23.89 -34.65 -13.71
CA PRO A 170 25.35 -34.63 -13.63
C PRO A 170 25.89 -34.95 -12.22
N GLU A 171 26.91 -35.80 -12.11
CA GLU A 171 27.59 -36.11 -10.83
C GLU A 171 28.27 -34.86 -10.24
N LEU A 172 28.09 -34.64 -8.94
CA LEU A 172 28.56 -33.43 -8.25
C LEU A 172 29.11 -33.77 -6.86
N SER A 173 30.28 -33.22 -6.53
CA SER A 173 30.94 -33.45 -5.23
C SER A 173 30.33 -32.63 -4.09
N GLN A 174 29.82 -31.43 -4.39
CA GLN A 174 29.14 -30.53 -3.44
C GLN A 174 27.93 -29.85 -4.13
N PRO A 175 26.73 -30.43 -4.02
CA PRO A 175 25.52 -29.80 -4.56
C PRO A 175 25.23 -28.51 -3.78
N ARG A 176 24.70 -27.48 -4.46
CA ARG A 176 24.23 -26.27 -3.78
C ARG A 176 22.84 -26.48 -3.20
N VAL A 177 21.97 -27.18 -3.94
CA VAL A 177 20.61 -27.51 -3.50
C VAL A 177 20.42 -29.03 -3.48
N SER A 178 19.88 -29.57 -2.40
CA SER A 178 19.37 -30.95 -2.35
C SER A 178 17.86 -30.94 -2.54
N ILE A 179 17.38 -31.54 -3.62
CA ILE A 179 15.96 -31.59 -3.96
C ILE A 179 15.39 -32.92 -3.45
N VAL A 180 14.52 -32.86 -2.46
CA VAL A 180 13.88 -34.02 -1.83
C VAL A 180 12.49 -34.22 -2.43
N ILE A 181 12.29 -35.37 -3.07
CA ILE A 181 11.04 -35.73 -3.76
C ILE A 181 10.45 -37.00 -3.12
N PRO A 182 9.40 -36.90 -2.29
CA PRO A 182 8.66 -38.07 -1.83
C PRO A 182 7.80 -38.63 -2.97
N VAL A 183 7.86 -39.95 -3.18
CA VAL A 183 7.16 -40.62 -4.28
C VAL A 183 6.31 -41.76 -3.72
N PHE A 184 5.01 -41.74 -4.00
CA PHE A 184 4.11 -42.87 -3.74
C PHE A 184 3.17 -43.07 -4.94
N ASN A 185 3.51 -44.04 -5.80
CA ASN A 185 2.89 -44.26 -7.10
C ASN A 185 2.98 -43.04 -8.03
N LYS A 186 2.11 -43.01 -9.06
CA LYS A 186 2.01 -41.93 -10.06
C LYS A 186 3.30 -41.79 -10.87
N ALA A 187 3.81 -42.92 -11.38
CA ALA A 187 5.02 -42.96 -12.20
C ALA A 187 5.04 -41.92 -13.33
N LEU A 188 3.92 -41.68 -14.02
CA LEU A 188 3.83 -40.70 -15.11
C LEU A 188 4.06 -39.24 -14.65
N TYR A 189 3.52 -38.88 -13.49
CA TYR A 189 3.72 -37.54 -12.91
C TYR A 189 5.16 -37.37 -12.45
N THR A 190 5.68 -38.38 -11.73
CA THR A 190 7.08 -38.43 -11.30
C THR A 190 8.04 -38.30 -12.50
N TYR A 191 7.74 -38.96 -13.62
CA TYR A 191 8.52 -38.85 -14.85
C TYR A 191 8.52 -37.43 -15.42
N ASN A 192 7.36 -36.76 -15.49
CA ASN A 192 7.27 -35.38 -15.96
C ASN A 192 7.99 -34.38 -15.01
N CYS A 193 7.91 -34.60 -13.70
CA CYS A 193 8.66 -33.85 -12.69
C CYS A 193 10.17 -33.99 -12.93
N LEU A 194 10.69 -35.22 -13.07
CA LEU A 194 12.12 -35.47 -13.27
C LEU A 194 12.61 -34.97 -14.64
N LEU A 195 11.79 -35.09 -15.68
CA LEU A 195 12.10 -34.59 -17.02
C LEU A 195 12.27 -33.06 -17.02
N THR A 196 11.32 -32.33 -16.43
CA THR A 196 11.42 -30.87 -16.32
C THR A 196 12.56 -30.46 -15.39
N LEU A 197 12.81 -31.20 -14.32
CA LEU A 197 13.92 -30.94 -13.39
C LEU A 197 15.30 -31.11 -14.03
N GLN A 198 15.48 -32.12 -14.89
CA GLN A 198 16.69 -32.31 -15.68
C GLN A 198 16.89 -31.17 -16.69
N ALA A 199 15.80 -30.68 -17.27
CA ALA A 199 15.82 -29.69 -18.34
C ALA A 199 16.03 -28.25 -17.81
N CYS A 200 15.40 -27.89 -16.69
CA CYS A 200 15.38 -26.53 -16.17
C CYS A 200 16.54 -26.27 -15.19
N ASP A 201 17.17 -25.09 -15.29
CA ASP A 201 18.28 -24.63 -14.47
C ASP A 201 19.44 -25.63 -14.34
N PRO A 202 20.02 -26.12 -15.46
CA PRO A 202 21.14 -27.06 -15.44
C PRO A 202 22.43 -26.43 -14.88
N GLU A 203 22.52 -25.10 -14.83
CA GLU A 203 23.65 -24.36 -14.27
C GLU A 203 23.70 -24.36 -12.74
N ILE A 204 22.57 -24.63 -12.07
CA ILE A 204 22.52 -24.71 -10.61
C ILE A 204 22.95 -26.11 -10.17
N SER A 205 24.07 -26.18 -9.45
CA SER A 205 24.58 -27.41 -8.82
C SER A 205 23.52 -28.00 -7.88
N LYS A 206 22.98 -29.18 -8.22
CA LYS A 206 21.86 -29.80 -7.49
C LYS A 206 21.97 -31.33 -7.47
N GLU A 207 21.55 -31.94 -6.36
CA GLU A 207 21.33 -33.39 -6.27
C GLU A 207 19.84 -33.68 -6.10
N VAL A 208 19.40 -34.86 -6.55
CA VAL A 208 18.00 -35.29 -6.42
C VAL A 208 17.91 -36.49 -5.48
N ILE A 209 17.09 -36.36 -4.45
CA ILE A 209 16.90 -37.38 -3.41
C ILE A 209 15.45 -37.85 -3.47
N ILE A 210 15.26 -39.08 -3.96
CA ILE A 210 13.95 -39.66 -4.15
C ILE A 210 13.65 -40.62 -3.00
N ILE A 211 12.51 -40.40 -2.34
CA ILE A 211 12.02 -41.28 -1.28
C ILE A 211 10.84 -42.07 -1.83
N ASN A 212 11.12 -43.26 -2.39
CA ASN A 212 10.10 -44.17 -2.88
C ASN A 212 9.38 -44.82 -1.68
N ASN A 213 8.19 -44.33 -1.38
CA ASN A 213 7.45 -44.61 -0.17
C ASN A 213 6.56 -45.87 -0.30
N ALA A 214 7.15 -46.96 -0.80
CA ALA A 214 6.49 -48.23 -1.12
C ALA A 214 5.50 -48.18 -2.31
N SER A 215 5.91 -47.60 -3.44
CA SER A 215 5.11 -47.60 -4.67
C SER A 215 4.90 -49.01 -5.25
N SER A 216 3.75 -49.24 -5.88
CA SER A 216 3.34 -50.51 -6.49
C SER A 216 3.05 -50.43 -8.00
N ASP A 217 3.21 -49.26 -8.61
CA ASP A 217 3.05 -49.04 -10.05
C ASP A 217 4.39 -49.04 -10.80
N ASP A 218 4.44 -48.49 -12.01
CA ASP A 218 5.63 -48.43 -12.86
C ASP A 218 6.78 -47.57 -12.29
N THR A 219 6.64 -47.01 -11.08
CA THR A 219 7.67 -46.19 -10.43
C THR A 219 8.99 -46.93 -10.31
N ALA A 220 8.99 -48.22 -9.96
CA ALA A 220 10.25 -48.99 -9.86
C ALA A 220 10.99 -49.07 -11.22
N ALA A 221 10.25 -49.22 -12.32
CA ALA A 221 10.80 -49.25 -13.66
C ALA A 221 11.35 -47.88 -14.07
N LEU A 222 10.65 -46.79 -13.73
CA LEU A 222 11.12 -45.41 -13.92
C LEU A 222 12.41 -45.14 -13.15
N LEU A 223 12.45 -45.48 -11.85
CA LEU A 223 13.61 -45.23 -10.99
C LEU A 223 14.86 -45.98 -11.46
N ALA A 224 14.70 -47.14 -12.09
CA ALA A 224 15.80 -47.89 -12.70
C ALA A 224 16.42 -47.20 -13.92
N GLN A 225 15.75 -46.20 -14.53
CA GLN A 225 16.27 -45.44 -15.67
C GLN A 225 17.04 -44.17 -15.27
N LEU A 226 17.16 -43.91 -13.97
CA LEU A 226 17.81 -42.71 -13.43
C LEU A 226 19.32 -42.91 -13.30
N GLN A 227 20.12 -41.92 -13.71
CA GLN A 227 21.58 -41.97 -13.67
C GLN A 227 22.20 -40.67 -13.12
N GLY A 228 23.36 -40.79 -12.46
CA GLY A 228 24.18 -39.69 -11.95
C GLY A 228 23.83 -39.25 -10.52
N ALA A 229 23.85 -37.94 -10.21
CA ALA A 229 23.70 -37.38 -8.85
C ALA A 229 22.30 -37.56 -8.22
N ILE A 230 21.92 -38.81 -8.00
CA ILE A 230 20.61 -39.23 -7.54
C ILE A 230 20.77 -40.21 -6.39
N LYS A 231 20.04 -39.98 -5.31
CA LYS A 231 19.94 -40.91 -4.17
C LYS A 231 18.52 -41.42 -4.07
N ILE A 232 18.34 -42.72 -3.90
CA ILE A 232 17.01 -43.35 -3.80
C ILE A 232 16.92 -44.11 -2.48
N ILE A 233 15.93 -43.77 -1.66
CA ILE A 233 15.53 -44.55 -0.48
C ILE A 233 14.23 -45.28 -0.82
N ASN A 234 14.24 -46.62 -0.71
CA ASN A 234 13.05 -47.45 -0.91
C ASN A 234 12.50 -47.88 0.45
N ASN A 235 11.37 -47.31 0.85
CA ASN A 235 10.65 -47.74 2.05
C ASN A 235 9.84 -49.02 1.76
N THR A 236 9.73 -49.90 2.76
CA THR A 236 8.93 -51.12 2.68
C THR A 236 7.44 -50.91 2.94
N LYS A 237 7.07 -49.75 3.51
CA LYS A 237 5.69 -49.30 3.74
C LYS A 237 5.60 -47.79 3.53
N ASN A 238 4.41 -47.29 3.18
CA ASN A 238 4.16 -45.86 3.07
C ASN A 238 4.20 -45.20 4.46
N GLN A 239 5.19 -44.33 4.69
CA GLN A 239 5.43 -43.63 5.95
C GLN A 239 4.77 -42.24 6.04
N GLY A 240 4.01 -41.83 5.01
CA GLY A 240 3.48 -40.48 4.90
C GLY A 240 4.52 -39.47 4.39
N PHE A 241 4.06 -38.25 4.13
CA PHE A 241 4.84 -37.15 3.57
C PHE A 241 5.90 -36.66 4.55
N VAL A 242 5.49 -36.37 5.80
CA VAL A 242 6.37 -35.82 6.85
C VAL A 242 7.62 -36.69 7.04
N GLN A 243 7.43 -38.00 7.23
CA GLN A 243 8.55 -38.90 7.46
C GLN A 243 9.42 -39.08 6.21
N ALA A 244 8.82 -39.16 5.02
CA ALA A 244 9.57 -39.28 3.77
C ALA A 244 10.47 -38.06 3.56
N CYS A 245 9.95 -36.84 3.71
CA CYS A 245 10.73 -35.62 3.60
C CYS A 245 11.86 -35.55 4.63
N ARG A 246 11.62 -35.96 5.88
CA ARG A 246 12.68 -36.05 6.91
C ARG A 246 13.80 -36.99 6.51
N GLN A 247 13.49 -38.20 6.01
CA GLN A 247 14.49 -39.16 5.54
C GLN A 247 15.37 -38.58 4.42
N GLY A 248 14.77 -37.84 3.48
CA GLY A 248 15.52 -37.19 2.40
C GLY A 248 16.40 -36.06 2.89
N ALA A 249 15.88 -35.22 3.80
CA ALA A 249 16.63 -34.12 4.39
C ALA A 249 17.83 -34.59 5.23
N GLU A 250 17.75 -35.76 5.89
CA GLU A 250 18.85 -36.34 6.66
C GLU A 250 20.07 -36.68 5.80
N ILE A 251 19.88 -37.08 4.55
CA ILE A 251 20.97 -37.46 3.62
C ILE A 251 21.29 -36.36 2.58
N ALA A 252 20.67 -35.19 2.71
CA ALA A 252 20.91 -34.02 1.88
C ALA A 252 22.28 -33.42 2.15
N ASN A 253 23.05 -33.11 1.11
CA ASN A 253 24.38 -32.50 1.18
C ASN A 253 24.40 -31.00 0.83
N GLY A 254 23.32 -30.47 0.27
CA GLY A 254 23.19 -29.10 -0.18
C GLY A 254 23.23 -28.07 0.95
N GLU A 255 23.62 -26.85 0.58
CA GLU A 255 23.47 -25.67 1.44
C GLU A 255 21.98 -25.40 1.73
N PHE A 256 21.16 -25.59 0.72
CA PHE A 256 19.71 -25.50 0.79
C PHE A 256 19.05 -26.87 0.59
N ILE A 257 17.97 -27.11 1.31
CA ILE A 257 17.09 -28.28 1.12
C ILE A 257 15.81 -27.76 0.46
N LEU A 258 15.44 -28.34 -0.67
CA LEU A 258 14.21 -28.02 -1.40
C LEU A 258 13.28 -29.23 -1.38
N PHE A 259 12.11 -29.08 -0.77
CA PHE A 259 11.04 -30.08 -0.86
C PHE A 259 10.22 -29.79 -2.12
N LEU A 260 10.05 -30.82 -2.95
CA LEU A 260 9.31 -30.74 -4.21
C LEU A 260 8.40 -31.96 -4.35
N ASN A 261 7.11 -31.73 -4.60
CA ASN A 261 6.17 -32.84 -4.83
C ASN A 261 6.43 -33.54 -6.18
N ASN A 262 6.14 -34.84 -6.28
CA ASN A 262 6.34 -35.63 -7.51
C ASN A 262 5.31 -35.35 -8.62
N ASP A 263 4.23 -34.64 -8.31
CA ASP A 263 3.18 -34.19 -9.23
C ASP A 263 3.35 -32.72 -9.64
N THR A 264 4.60 -32.27 -9.76
CA THR A 264 4.98 -30.95 -10.24
C THR A 264 5.63 -30.98 -11.62
N GLN A 265 5.58 -29.86 -12.34
CA GLN A 265 6.39 -29.56 -13.52
C GLN A 265 7.06 -28.21 -13.28
N VAL A 266 8.39 -28.21 -13.21
CA VAL A 266 9.15 -27.00 -12.94
C VAL A 266 9.36 -26.20 -14.23
N THR A 267 9.40 -24.87 -14.14
CA THR A 267 9.62 -24.01 -15.30
C THR A 267 11.09 -23.55 -15.38
N PRO A 268 11.55 -23.03 -16.53
CA PRO A 268 12.86 -22.37 -16.58
C PRO A 268 13.00 -21.27 -15.52
N SER A 269 14.21 -21.09 -15.01
CA SER A 269 14.58 -20.10 -14.00
C SER A 269 13.94 -20.26 -12.62
N TRP A 270 13.17 -21.32 -12.39
CA TRP A 270 12.47 -21.50 -11.12
C TRP A 270 13.44 -21.66 -9.93
N LEU A 271 14.47 -22.48 -10.06
CA LEU A 271 15.43 -22.82 -9.01
C LEU A 271 16.48 -21.73 -8.88
N SER A 272 16.96 -21.19 -10.00
CA SER A 272 17.93 -20.09 -9.97
C SER A 272 17.34 -18.84 -9.30
N ASN A 273 16.06 -18.54 -9.50
CA ASN A 273 15.38 -17.45 -8.79
C ASN A 273 15.19 -17.73 -7.30
N LEU A 274 14.85 -18.96 -6.91
CA LEU A 274 14.78 -19.35 -5.50
C LEU A 274 16.14 -19.19 -4.81
N VAL A 275 17.22 -19.68 -5.43
CA VAL A 275 18.59 -19.54 -4.90
C VAL A 275 18.99 -18.06 -4.80
N LYS A 276 18.68 -17.26 -5.82
CA LYS A 276 18.92 -15.82 -5.82
C LYS A 276 18.24 -15.13 -4.64
N VAL A 277 16.99 -15.50 -4.32
CA VAL A 277 16.28 -14.97 -3.15
C VAL A 277 16.95 -15.37 -1.84
N MET A 278 17.45 -16.61 -1.72
CA MET A 278 18.21 -16.99 -0.52
C MET A 278 19.55 -16.27 -0.40
N ASP A 279 20.16 -15.87 -1.52
CA ASP A 279 21.45 -15.18 -1.52
C ASP A 279 21.33 -13.68 -1.24
N THR A 280 20.15 -13.06 -1.40
CA THR A 280 19.98 -11.61 -1.24
C THR A 280 20.01 -11.16 0.21
N GLN A 281 19.41 -11.92 1.13
CA GLN A 281 19.39 -11.58 2.57
C GLN A 281 19.57 -12.83 3.43
N ALA A 282 20.48 -12.74 4.41
CA ALA A 282 20.83 -13.87 5.27
C ALA A 282 19.69 -14.28 6.23
N ASP A 283 18.78 -13.35 6.54
CA ASP A 283 17.61 -13.55 7.40
C ASP A 283 16.42 -14.21 6.67
N ILE A 284 16.47 -14.37 5.34
CA ILE A 284 15.53 -15.23 4.61
C ILE A 284 15.90 -16.69 4.92
N GLY A 285 15.07 -17.34 5.72
CA GLY A 285 15.26 -18.73 6.15
C GLY A 285 14.58 -19.75 5.24
N ILE A 286 13.42 -19.37 4.68
CA ILE A 286 12.59 -20.20 3.82
C ILE A 286 12.13 -19.38 2.61
N THR A 287 12.10 -19.98 1.43
CA THR A 287 11.47 -19.41 0.23
C THR A 287 10.64 -20.43 -0.54
N GLY A 288 9.60 -20.01 -1.25
CA GLY A 288 8.73 -20.89 -2.04
C GLY A 288 8.33 -20.32 -3.39
N SER A 289 7.98 -21.21 -4.32
CA SER A 289 7.58 -20.84 -5.69
C SER A 289 6.13 -20.35 -5.77
N LYS A 290 5.82 -19.61 -6.84
CA LYS A 290 4.47 -19.44 -7.36
C LYS A 290 3.95 -20.74 -7.94
N LEU A 291 2.84 -21.21 -7.38
CA LEU A 291 2.19 -22.44 -7.84
C LEU A 291 1.05 -22.10 -8.80
N ILE A 292 1.04 -22.78 -9.93
CA ILE A 292 0.06 -22.61 -11.01
C ILE A 292 -0.60 -23.96 -11.27
N TYR A 293 -1.91 -23.98 -11.48
CA TYR A 293 -2.63 -25.17 -11.89
C TYR A 293 -2.35 -25.54 -13.36
N PRO A 294 -2.57 -26.79 -13.77
CA PRO A 294 -2.41 -27.20 -15.17
C PRO A 294 -3.35 -26.47 -16.15
N ASP A 295 -4.44 -25.88 -15.66
CA ASP A 295 -5.37 -25.05 -16.44
C ASP A 295 -4.99 -23.56 -16.46
N GLU A 296 -3.74 -23.25 -16.08
CA GLU A 296 -3.15 -21.92 -16.06
C GLU A 296 -3.72 -20.97 -14.99
N GLN A 297 -4.61 -21.42 -14.10
CA GLN A 297 -5.07 -20.62 -12.98
C GLN A 297 -4.04 -20.57 -11.84
N LEU A 298 -4.03 -19.50 -11.06
CA LEU A 298 -3.14 -19.37 -9.91
C LEU A 298 -3.58 -20.33 -8.80
N GLN A 299 -2.65 -21.12 -8.27
CA GLN A 299 -2.90 -21.99 -7.12
C GLN A 299 -2.49 -21.31 -5.81
N GLU A 300 -1.30 -20.70 -5.80
CA GLU A 300 -0.73 -20.08 -4.62
C GLU A 300 0.31 -19.02 -4.98
N ALA A 301 0.10 -17.81 -4.46
CA ALA A 301 1.09 -16.76 -4.37
C ALA A 301 1.50 -16.53 -2.90
N GLY A 302 1.83 -17.61 -2.19
CA GLY A 302 2.05 -17.65 -0.75
C GLY A 302 0.78 -17.87 0.08
N GLY A 303 0.96 -18.50 1.24
CA GLY A 303 -0.10 -18.91 2.16
C GLY A 303 -0.29 -17.95 3.34
N MET A 304 -1.49 -17.97 3.90
CA MET A 304 -1.95 -17.18 5.06
C MET A 304 -2.64 -18.06 6.09
N ILE A 305 -2.52 -17.73 7.38
CA ILE A 305 -3.22 -18.44 8.46
C ILE A 305 -4.03 -17.48 9.35
N PHE A 306 -5.33 -17.70 9.51
CA PHE A 306 -6.20 -16.87 10.36
C PHE A 306 -6.19 -17.29 11.83
N ASN A 307 -6.88 -16.53 12.70
CA ASN A 307 -6.91 -16.79 14.15
C ASN A 307 -7.49 -18.16 14.54
N ASP A 308 -8.35 -18.72 13.70
CA ASP A 308 -8.93 -20.06 13.86
C ASP A 308 -8.05 -21.17 13.27
N ALA A 309 -6.80 -20.82 12.92
CA ALA A 309 -5.84 -21.63 12.20
C ALA A 309 -6.25 -22.05 10.78
N SER A 310 -7.34 -21.54 10.21
CA SER A 310 -7.68 -21.82 8.81
C SER A 310 -6.64 -21.21 7.87
N GLY A 311 -6.29 -21.96 6.83
CA GLY A 311 -5.32 -21.55 5.82
C GLY A 311 -5.97 -21.05 4.55
N TRP A 312 -5.35 -20.07 3.90
CA TRP A 312 -5.76 -19.56 2.59
C TRP A 312 -4.55 -19.31 1.69
N ASN A 313 -4.63 -19.80 0.46
CA ASN A 313 -3.63 -19.56 -0.57
C ASN A 313 -3.99 -18.30 -1.35
N TYR A 314 -3.14 -17.28 -1.28
CA TYR A 314 -3.43 -16.00 -1.90
C TYR A 314 -3.50 -16.10 -3.43
N GLY A 315 -4.57 -15.53 -4.00
CA GLY A 315 -4.84 -15.55 -5.44
C GLY A 315 -5.34 -16.87 -6.01
N ARG A 316 -5.71 -17.86 -5.16
CA ARG A 316 -6.24 -19.16 -5.61
C ARG A 316 -7.42 -18.98 -6.59
N LEU A 317 -7.38 -19.70 -7.72
CA LEU A 317 -8.33 -19.64 -8.85
C LEU A 317 -8.41 -18.29 -9.59
N GLN A 318 -7.45 -17.38 -9.36
CA GLN A 318 -7.37 -16.10 -10.08
C GLN A 318 -6.32 -16.15 -11.20
N GLU A 319 -6.25 -15.06 -11.96
CA GLU A 319 -5.31 -14.89 -13.07
C GLU A 319 -3.86 -14.73 -12.55
N PRO A 320 -2.93 -15.64 -12.86
CA PRO A 320 -1.55 -15.53 -12.37
C PRO A 320 -0.84 -14.27 -12.85
N THR A 321 -1.19 -13.73 -14.02
CA THR A 321 -0.51 -12.55 -14.59
C THR A 321 -0.91 -11.23 -13.92
N ASP A 322 -1.87 -11.25 -12.99
CA ASP A 322 -2.25 -10.06 -12.21
C ASP A 322 -1.05 -9.50 -11.42
N ALA A 323 -0.86 -8.18 -11.50
CA ALA A 323 0.26 -7.49 -10.87
C ALA A 323 0.36 -7.76 -9.36
N ARG A 324 -0.77 -8.01 -8.67
CA ARG A 324 -0.84 -8.33 -7.24
C ARG A 324 -0.05 -9.59 -6.86
N TYR A 325 0.15 -10.52 -7.80
CA TYR A 325 0.82 -11.80 -7.57
C TYR A 325 2.25 -11.84 -8.11
N ASN A 326 2.68 -10.80 -8.83
CA ASN A 326 3.98 -10.72 -9.49
C ASN A 326 4.94 -9.79 -8.74
N GLN A 327 4.99 -9.96 -7.42
CA GLN A 327 5.94 -9.31 -6.52
C GLN A 327 6.35 -10.31 -5.43
N SER A 328 7.65 -10.47 -5.20
CA SER A 328 8.17 -11.34 -4.14
C SER A 328 8.02 -10.66 -2.78
N ARG A 329 7.60 -11.38 -1.74
CA ARG A 329 7.26 -10.80 -0.43
C ARG A 329 7.33 -11.81 0.70
N GLU A 330 7.32 -11.33 1.95
CA GLU A 330 7.15 -12.20 3.13
C GLU A 330 5.72 -12.75 3.22
N VAL A 331 5.57 -14.00 3.65
CA VAL A 331 4.30 -14.72 3.78
C VAL A 331 4.29 -15.57 5.06
N ASP A 332 3.10 -15.98 5.52
CA ASP A 332 2.99 -16.82 6.72
C ASP A 332 3.60 -18.20 6.49
N TYR A 333 3.34 -18.78 5.32
CA TYR A 333 3.92 -20.05 4.90
C TYR A 333 4.00 -20.15 3.37
N CYS A 334 4.86 -21.05 2.91
CA CYS A 334 4.86 -21.56 1.53
C CYS A 334 4.47 -23.03 1.58
N SER A 335 3.71 -23.52 0.60
CA SER A 335 3.36 -24.94 0.56
C SER A 335 4.57 -25.83 0.35
N GLY A 336 4.57 -27.00 1.01
CA GLY A 336 5.58 -28.06 0.83
C GLY A 336 5.66 -28.64 -0.60
N ALA A 337 4.80 -28.18 -1.52
CA ALA A 337 4.85 -28.52 -2.94
C ALA A 337 6.11 -27.97 -3.64
N SER A 338 6.61 -26.79 -3.22
CA SER A 338 7.89 -26.22 -3.64
C SER A 338 8.38 -25.25 -2.55
N LEU A 339 9.13 -25.77 -1.57
CA LEU A 339 9.62 -25.02 -0.42
C LEU A 339 11.10 -25.29 -0.20
N MET A 340 11.91 -24.23 -0.19
CA MET A 340 13.34 -24.29 0.07
C MET A 340 13.69 -23.68 1.41
N ILE A 341 14.56 -24.35 2.17
CA ILE A 341 15.02 -23.92 3.48
C ILE A 341 16.54 -24.02 3.58
N ARG A 342 17.16 -23.11 4.35
CA ARG A 342 18.58 -23.26 4.72
C ARG A 342 18.78 -24.55 5.50
N LYS A 343 19.76 -25.37 5.11
CA LYS A 343 20.05 -26.61 5.86
C LYS A 343 20.43 -26.33 7.32
N THR A 344 21.11 -25.21 7.58
CA THR A 344 21.44 -24.75 8.95
C THR A 344 20.18 -24.49 9.77
N LEU A 345 19.19 -23.81 9.19
CA LEU A 345 17.90 -23.55 9.84
C LEU A 345 17.10 -24.84 10.02
N TRP A 346 17.06 -25.72 9.02
CA TRP A 346 16.41 -27.03 9.14
C TRP A 346 16.95 -27.82 10.34
N ASN A 347 18.28 -27.86 10.50
CA ASN A 347 18.93 -28.52 11.62
C ASN A 347 18.62 -27.84 12.96
N GLN A 348 18.56 -26.51 12.98
CA GLN A 348 18.20 -25.73 14.18
C GLN A 348 16.76 -26.00 14.63
N LEU A 349 15.82 -26.11 13.69
CA LEU A 349 14.40 -26.33 13.99
C LEU A 349 14.05 -27.80 14.28
N GLY A 350 14.94 -28.74 13.94
CA GLY A 350 14.69 -30.18 14.09
C GLY A 350 13.81 -30.78 12.98
N GLY A 351 13.69 -30.08 11.85
CA GLY A 351 12.89 -30.47 10.68
C GLY A 351 11.39 -30.39 10.88
N PHE A 352 10.62 -31.08 10.02
CA PHE A 352 9.16 -31.13 10.12
C PHE A 352 8.70 -31.76 11.43
N ASP A 353 7.77 -31.10 12.12
CA ASP A 353 7.27 -31.58 13.41
C ASP A 353 6.39 -32.82 13.26
N MET A 354 6.77 -33.90 13.96
CA MET A 354 6.10 -35.20 13.88
C MET A 354 4.65 -35.17 14.38
N ARG A 355 4.21 -34.11 15.08
CA ARG A 355 2.80 -33.89 15.45
C ARG A 355 1.85 -33.91 14.26
N TYR A 356 2.34 -33.50 13.09
CA TYR A 356 1.56 -33.39 11.87
C TYR A 356 1.68 -34.63 10.96
N ALA A 357 2.40 -35.66 11.37
CA ALA A 357 2.44 -36.91 10.62
C ALA A 357 1.01 -37.51 10.51
N PRO A 358 0.62 -38.01 9.33
CA PRO A 358 1.47 -38.24 8.16
C PRO A 358 1.57 -37.10 7.13
N ALA A 359 0.73 -36.05 7.17
CA ALA A 359 0.72 -34.91 6.23
C ALA A 359 -0.24 -33.78 6.68
N TYR A 360 -0.13 -32.63 6.01
CA TYR A 360 -0.83 -31.34 6.24
C TYR A 360 -0.46 -30.60 7.55
N TYR A 361 -0.23 -29.29 7.41
CA TYR A 361 0.27 -28.32 8.43
C TYR A 361 1.74 -28.47 8.83
N GLU A 362 2.49 -29.48 8.36
CA GLU A 362 3.94 -29.58 8.60
C GLU A 362 4.73 -28.42 8.01
N ASP A 363 4.34 -27.95 6.82
CA ASP A 363 4.94 -26.85 6.09
C ASP A 363 4.60 -25.52 6.74
N THR A 364 3.31 -25.31 7.05
CA THR A 364 2.85 -24.15 7.83
C THR A 364 3.58 -24.04 9.16
N ASP A 365 3.71 -25.16 9.89
CA ASP A 365 4.40 -25.19 11.17
C ASP A 365 5.89 -24.89 11.06
N LEU A 366 6.57 -25.46 10.06
CA LEU A 366 7.97 -25.18 9.80
C LEU A 366 8.20 -23.68 9.52
N CYS A 367 7.31 -23.06 8.74
CA CYS A 367 7.35 -21.63 8.46
C CYS A 367 7.14 -20.77 9.72
N PHE A 368 6.18 -21.14 10.58
CA PHE A 368 5.98 -20.44 11.85
C PHE A 368 7.17 -20.62 12.81
N ALA A 369 7.75 -21.82 12.87
CA ALA A 369 8.94 -22.10 13.66
C ALA A 369 10.16 -21.30 13.17
N ALA A 370 10.33 -21.16 11.85
CA ALA A 370 11.37 -20.30 11.27
C ALA A 370 11.19 -18.83 11.69
N ARG A 371 9.97 -18.31 11.63
CA ARG A 371 9.64 -16.94 12.07
C ARG A 371 9.89 -16.74 13.56
N GLN A 372 9.49 -17.70 14.40
CA GLN A 372 9.80 -17.66 15.83
C GLN A 372 11.31 -17.68 16.11
N ALA A 373 12.10 -18.31 15.23
CA ALA A 373 13.56 -18.31 15.30
C ALA A 373 14.22 -17.04 14.71
N GLY A 374 13.43 -16.04 14.29
CA GLY A 374 13.91 -14.76 13.76
C GLY A 374 14.19 -14.74 12.25
N TYR A 375 13.77 -15.77 11.51
CA TYR A 375 13.92 -15.84 10.06
C TYR A 375 12.64 -15.45 9.31
N LYS A 376 12.81 -14.90 8.10
CA LYS A 376 11.71 -14.60 7.17
C LYS A 376 11.34 -15.81 6.32
N VAL A 377 10.07 -15.88 5.94
CA VAL A 377 9.50 -16.84 4.99
C VAL A 377 9.04 -16.08 3.76
N TYR A 378 9.59 -16.40 2.59
CA TYR A 378 9.49 -15.53 1.41
C TYR A 378 8.84 -16.22 0.21
N TYR A 379 7.84 -15.59 -0.38
CA TYR A 379 7.28 -15.99 -1.67
C TYR A 379 8.11 -15.41 -2.81
N CYS A 380 8.59 -16.26 -3.73
CA CYS A 380 9.35 -15.88 -4.91
C CYS A 380 8.47 -15.92 -6.18
N HIS A 381 7.99 -14.76 -6.63
CA HIS A 381 7.06 -14.70 -7.77
C HIS A 381 7.71 -15.07 -9.12
N ASP A 382 9.03 -14.83 -9.25
CA ASP A 382 9.82 -15.17 -10.43
C ASP A 382 10.10 -16.68 -10.54
N SER A 383 9.87 -17.44 -9.47
CA SER A 383 9.95 -18.90 -9.48
C SER A 383 8.57 -19.49 -9.71
N GLN A 384 8.34 -20.16 -10.84
CA GLN A 384 7.05 -20.75 -11.18
C GLN A 384 7.14 -22.28 -11.22
N VAL A 385 6.11 -22.93 -10.68
CA VAL A 385 5.96 -24.39 -10.71
C VAL A 385 4.51 -24.71 -11.01
N ILE A 386 4.28 -25.56 -12.01
CA ILE A 386 2.96 -26.10 -12.31
C ILE A 386 2.74 -27.29 -11.37
N HIS A 387 1.65 -27.32 -10.61
CA HIS A 387 1.38 -28.37 -9.63
C HIS A 387 0.01 -29.00 -9.86
N HIS A 388 0.00 -30.32 -10.06
CA HIS A 388 -1.20 -31.13 -10.32
C HIS A 388 -1.87 -31.53 -9.00
N GLU A 389 -2.38 -30.54 -8.27
CA GLU A 389 -2.88 -30.69 -6.90
C GLU A 389 -3.88 -31.86 -6.74
N GLY A 390 -3.71 -32.64 -5.66
CA GLY A 390 -4.67 -33.68 -5.26
C GLY A 390 -4.56 -34.99 -6.04
N ILE A 391 -3.66 -35.10 -7.02
CA ILE A 391 -3.42 -36.34 -7.77
C ILE A 391 -2.82 -37.43 -6.87
N THR A 392 -1.90 -37.07 -5.98
CA THR A 392 -1.16 -38.04 -5.14
C THR A 392 -1.84 -38.31 -3.79
N ALA A 393 -2.49 -37.29 -3.18
CA ALA A 393 -3.12 -37.40 -1.86
C ALA A 393 -4.65 -37.66 -1.87
N GLY A 394 -5.30 -37.55 -3.03
CA GLY A 394 -6.76 -37.60 -3.17
C GLY A 394 -7.44 -36.25 -2.91
N THR A 395 -8.69 -36.08 -3.35
CA THR A 395 -9.46 -34.83 -3.22
C THR A 395 -10.53 -34.86 -2.12
N ASP A 396 -10.88 -36.03 -1.61
CA ASP A 396 -11.91 -36.22 -0.58
C ASP A 396 -11.40 -35.81 0.81
N ILE A 397 -12.15 -34.95 1.51
CA ILE A 397 -11.82 -34.44 2.85
C ILE A 397 -12.31 -35.40 3.95
N GLN A 398 -13.16 -36.39 3.60
CA GLN A 398 -13.72 -37.36 4.53
C GLN A 398 -12.98 -38.72 4.51
N SER A 399 -12.05 -38.94 3.58
CA SER A 399 -11.24 -40.16 3.50
C SER A 399 -9.82 -39.89 2.98
N GLY A 400 -8.90 -40.84 3.12
CA GLY A 400 -7.51 -40.69 2.67
C GLY A 400 -6.67 -39.70 3.50
N TYR A 401 -5.62 -39.14 2.90
CA TYR A 401 -4.69 -38.24 3.62
C TYR A 401 -5.30 -36.87 3.93
N LYS A 402 -6.27 -36.38 3.15
CA LYS A 402 -6.86 -35.05 3.32
C LYS A 402 -7.64 -34.85 4.62
N VAL A 403 -8.11 -35.92 5.27
CA VAL A 403 -8.71 -35.88 6.62
C VAL A 403 -7.77 -35.23 7.64
N TYR A 404 -6.46 -35.41 7.46
CA TYR A 404 -5.46 -34.84 8.36
C TYR A 404 -5.41 -33.31 8.30
N GLN A 405 -5.93 -32.64 7.26
CA GLN A 405 -6.05 -31.17 7.26
C GLN A 405 -6.85 -30.67 8.47
N GLY A 406 -8.04 -31.25 8.73
CA GLY A 406 -8.88 -30.85 9.85
C GLY A 406 -8.31 -31.28 11.21
N ILE A 407 -7.73 -32.48 11.29
CA ILE A 407 -7.11 -33.00 12.52
C ILE A 407 -5.89 -32.14 12.91
N ASN A 408 -5.01 -31.88 11.95
CA ASN A 408 -3.76 -31.18 12.19
C ASN A 408 -3.95 -29.67 12.32
N ARG A 409 -5.00 -29.08 11.71
CA ARG A 409 -5.40 -27.69 12.01
C ARG A 409 -5.62 -27.46 13.50
N LYS A 410 -6.35 -28.37 14.17
CA LYS A 410 -6.60 -28.26 15.62
C LYS A 410 -5.30 -28.36 16.43
N LYS A 411 -4.37 -29.25 16.04
CA LYS A 411 -3.06 -29.37 16.68
C LYS A 411 -2.21 -28.12 16.47
N PHE A 412 -2.23 -27.56 15.26
CA PHE A 412 -1.53 -26.33 14.91
C PHE A 412 -2.09 -25.15 15.71
N GLN A 413 -3.42 -25.02 15.76
CA GLN A 413 -4.11 -24.00 16.54
C GLN A 413 -3.71 -24.06 18.02
N ALA A 414 -3.71 -25.26 18.61
CA ALA A 414 -3.30 -25.47 19.99
C ALA A 414 -1.82 -25.10 20.24
N LYS A 415 -0.92 -25.44 19.31
CA LYS A 415 0.51 -25.10 19.42
C LYS A 415 0.75 -23.59 19.32
N TRP A 416 0.08 -22.93 18.38
CA TRP A 416 0.34 -21.53 18.01
C TRP A 416 -0.69 -20.55 18.53
N TRP A 417 -1.56 -20.95 19.47
CA TRP A 417 -2.66 -20.13 19.99
C TRP A 417 -2.27 -18.69 20.30
N ASN A 418 -1.16 -18.48 21.02
CA ASN A 418 -0.68 -17.14 21.40
C ASN A 418 -0.27 -16.26 20.21
N VAL A 419 0.17 -16.87 19.10
CA VAL A 419 0.50 -16.14 17.87
C VAL A 419 -0.76 -15.91 17.05
N LEU A 420 -1.65 -16.90 17.01
CA LEU A 420 -2.90 -16.84 16.26
C LEU A 420 -3.93 -15.90 16.90
N SER A 421 -3.89 -15.68 18.21
CA SER A 421 -4.81 -14.77 18.89
C SER A 421 -4.68 -13.32 18.43
N SER A 422 -3.53 -12.94 17.88
CA SER A 422 -3.32 -11.63 17.25
C SER A 422 -3.60 -11.62 15.75
N HIS A 423 -3.98 -12.74 15.14
CA HIS A 423 -4.37 -12.79 13.73
C HIS A 423 -5.84 -12.34 13.56
N PRO A 424 -6.22 -11.84 12.37
CA PRO A 424 -7.62 -11.58 12.06
C PRO A 424 -8.41 -12.90 11.90
N PRO A 425 -9.75 -12.84 12.06
CA PRO A 425 -10.62 -13.97 11.73
C PRO A 425 -10.65 -14.26 10.23
N PRO A 426 -11.00 -15.51 9.83
CA PRO A 426 -11.17 -15.84 8.42
C PRO A 426 -12.37 -15.08 7.84
N PRO A 427 -12.28 -14.66 6.57
CA PRO A 427 -13.37 -13.94 5.92
C PRO A 427 -14.56 -14.84 5.54
N PRO A 428 -15.74 -14.24 5.27
CA PRO A 428 -16.84 -14.94 4.63
C PRO A 428 -16.37 -15.57 3.32
N GLN A 429 -16.76 -16.82 3.04
CA GLN A 429 -16.27 -17.64 1.91
C GLN A 429 -16.59 -17.10 0.49
N SER A 430 -16.96 -15.82 0.35
CA SER A 430 -17.36 -15.18 -0.91
C SER A 430 -16.60 -13.90 -1.27
N SER A 431 -15.56 -13.50 -0.51
CA SER A 431 -14.79 -12.28 -0.80
C SER A 431 -13.35 -12.59 -1.26
N PRO A 432 -12.98 -12.25 -2.52
CA PRO A 432 -11.60 -12.24 -3.01
C PRO A 432 -10.65 -11.28 -2.26
N ASP A 433 -11.19 -10.34 -1.48
CA ASP A 433 -10.46 -9.15 -0.99
C ASP A 433 -9.91 -9.30 0.43
N ALA A 434 -10.42 -10.22 1.23
CA ALA A 434 -10.01 -10.32 2.63
C ALA A 434 -8.63 -10.97 2.85
N ALA A 435 -8.10 -11.68 1.87
CA ALA A 435 -6.70 -12.11 1.86
C ALA A 435 -5.74 -10.95 1.55
N ALA A 436 -6.22 -9.92 0.83
CA ALA A 436 -5.48 -8.66 0.70
C ALA A 436 -5.38 -7.97 2.07
N PHE A 437 -6.43 -8.00 2.89
CA PHE A 437 -6.53 -7.29 4.17
C PHE A 437 -5.33 -7.46 5.13
N ARG A 438 -4.76 -8.67 5.26
CA ARG A 438 -3.61 -8.89 6.17
C ARG A 438 -2.25 -8.56 5.54
N PHE A 439 -2.11 -8.67 4.23
CA PHE A 439 -0.90 -8.26 3.50
C PHE A 439 -0.89 -6.77 3.17
N MET A 440 -2.07 -6.13 3.15
CA MET A 440 -2.25 -4.68 3.03
C MET A 440 -1.70 -3.94 4.26
N ALA A 441 -1.75 -4.53 5.47
CA ALA A 441 -1.33 -3.87 6.70
C ALA A 441 0.16 -3.42 6.74
N ALA A 442 1.04 -3.99 5.91
CA ALA A 442 2.44 -3.55 5.78
C ALA A 442 2.69 -2.58 4.60
N THR A 443 1.76 -2.50 3.66
CA THR A 443 1.86 -1.69 2.44
C THR A 443 0.84 -0.55 2.40
N HIS A 444 0.00 -0.41 3.42
CA HIS A 444 -1.08 0.56 3.50
C HIS A 444 -0.99 1.34 4.80
N PHE A 445 -1.58 2.54 4.76
CA PHE A 445 -1.75 3.34 5.95
C PHE A 445 -2.51 2.54 7.01
N ARG A 446 -1.89 2.34 8.18
CA ARG A 446 -2.47 1.57 9.29
C ARG A 446 -3.51 2.41 10.01
N ILE A 447 -4.71 1.85 10.13
CA ILE A 447 -5.80 2.45 10.88
C ILE A 447 -5.78 1.87 12.30
N PRO A 448 -5.46 2.67 13.33
CA PRO A 448 -5.47 2.17 14.71
C PRO A 448 -6.90 1.88 15.19
N GLU A 449 -7.04 1.03 16.22
CA GLU A 449 -8.34 0.69 16.82
C GLU A 449 -9.01 1.91 17.46
N ASN A 450 -8.20 2.76 18.12
CA ASN A 450 -8.66 4.04 18.66
C ASN A 450 -8.60 5.12 17.58
N LYS A 451 -9.49 6.11 17.67
CA LYS A 451 -9.45 7.28 16.78
C LYS A 451 -8.09 7.99 16.85
N ILE A 452 -7.64 8.44 15.69
CA ILE A 452 -6.43 9.26 15.57
C ILE A 452 -6.74 10.65 16.12
N ILE A 453 -6.10 11.02 17.21
CA ILE A 453 -6.23 12.36 17.80
C ILE A 453 -4.83 12.95 17.74
N ALA A 454 -4.59 13.68 16.68
CA ALA A 454 -3.26 14.10 16.28
C ALA A 454 -3.02 15.60 16.46
N THR A 455 -1.76 15.96 16.57
CA THR A 455 -1.28 17.33 16.37
C THR A 455 -0.01 17.28 15.54
N HIS A 456 0.21 18.27 14.69
CA HIS A 456 1.50 18.41 14.04
C HIS A 456 2.55 18.78 15.11
N PHE A 457 3.69 18.11 15.03
CA PHE A 457 4.78 18.31 15.97
C PHE A 457 5.75 19.34 15.43
N LEU A 458 5.70 20.56 15.97
CA LEU A 458 6.53 21.70 15.56
C LEU A 458 7.51 22.18 16.65
N ALA A 459 7.52 21.52 17.81
CA ALA A 459 8.25 21.98 19.00
C ALA A 459 7.99 23.48 19.26
N GLN A 460 9.04 24.30 19.39
CA GLN A 460 8.93 25.76 19.56
C GLN A 460 9.05 26.53 18.23
N GLY A 461 9.12 25.83 17.10
CA GLY A 461 9.33 26.40 15.78
C GLY A 461 8.05 26.49 14.94
N TRP A 462 8.20 27.05 13.74
CA TRP A 462 7.22 27.07 12.66
C TRP A 462 7.45 25.89 11.72
N ALA A 463 6.45 25.49 10.93
CA ALA A 463 6.57 24.42 9.92
C ALA A 463 7.85 24.52 9.07
N ALA A 464 8.18 25.71 8.58
CA ALA A 464 9.35 26.00 7.75
C ALA A 464 10.69 26.07 8.51
N ASN A 465 10.73 25.99 9.83
CA ASN A 465 12.01 26.07 10.57
C ASN A 465 12.17 25.03 11.67
N PHE A 466 11.11 24.27 11.99
CA PHE A 466 11.06 23.24 13.03
C PHE A 466 12.32 22.34 13.06
N TRP A 467 12.75 21.80 11.92
CA TRP A 467 13.91 20.90 11.86
C TRP A 467 15.23 21.56 12.27
N SER A 468 15.34 22.87 12.10
CA SER A 468 16.48 23.67 12.56
C SER A 468 16.42 24.03 14.05
N TYR A 469 15.22 24.12 14.64
CA TYR A 469 15.01 24.38 16.08
C TYR A 469 14.92 23.11 16.93
N LEU A 470 14.73 21.95 16.30
CA LEU A 470 14.48 20.71 17.01
C LEU A 470 15.69 20.32 17.87
N ASN A 471 15.55 20.54 19.18
CA ASN A 471 16.48 20.09 20.21
C ASN A 471 15.98 18.76 20.78
N ILE A 472 16.60 17.67 20.33
CA ILE A 472 16.17 16.31 20.66
C ILE A 472 16.17 16.01 22.17
N ASN A 473 16.99 16.71 22.95
CA ASN A 473 17.10 16.48 24.39
C ASN A 473 15.94 17.12 25.19
N LYS A 474 15.11 17.95 24.55
CA LYS A 474 13.99 18.65 25.20
C LYS A 474 12.61 18.21 24.72
N VAL A 475 12.53 17.30 23.75
CA VAL A 475 11.25 16.89 23.17
C VAL A 475 10.36 16.10 24.13
N ASP A 476 10.91 15.49 25.18
CA ASP A 476 10.12 14.71 26.14
C ASP A 476 9.06 15.58 26.84
N GLN A 477 9.38 16.84 27.16
CA GLN A 477 8.43 17.78 27.77
C GLN A 477 7.27 18.13 26.82
N GLU A 478 7.58 18.26 25.53
CA GLU A 478 6.57 18.51 24.49
C GLU A 478 5.66 17.28 24.30
N ILE A 479 6.25 16.08 24.29
CA ILE A 479 5.51 14.81 24.19
C ILE A 479 4.58 14.64 25.39
N GLU A 480 5.06 14.90 26.60
CA GLU A 480 4.24 14.87 27.81
C GLU A 480 3.09 15.88 27.76
N LEU A 481 3.35 17.08 27.23
CA LEU A 481 2.33 18.11 27.04
C LEU A 481 1.25 17.65 26.03
N ILE A 482 1.66 17.12 24.87
CA ILE A 482 0.79 16.53 23.85
C ILE A 482 -0.12 15.47 24.48
N GLN A 483 0.45 14.53 25.23
CA GLN A 483 -0.30 13.47 25.90
C GLN A 483 -1.25 14.01 26.98
N SER A 484 -0.84 15.04 27.74
CA SER A 484 -1.67 15.64 28.78
C SER A 484 -2.96 16.27 28.24
N MET A 485 -2.96 16.68 26.96
CA MET A 485 -4.13 17.22 26.27
C MET A 485 -5.02 16.13 25.65
N GLY A 486 -4.61 14.86 25.71
CA GLY A 486 -5.36 13.72 25.17
C GLY A 486 -5.05 13.39 23.71
N PHE A 487 -4.00 13.96 23.12
CA PHE A 487 -3.52 13.53 21.81
C PHE A 487 -2.79 12.18 21.94
N ASN A 488 -3.03 11.29 20.99
CA ASN A 488 -2.43 9.95 20.94
C ASN A 488 -1.51 9.74 19.71
N THR A 489 -1.48 10.73 18.83
CA THR A 489 -0.75 10.68 17.56
C THR A 489 -0.04 12.01 17.32
N VAL A 490 1.10 11.99 16.63
CA VAL A 490 1.74 13.19 16.09
C VAL A 490 1.86 13.11 14.58
N ILE A 491 1.68 14.24 13.90
CA ILE A 491 1.99 14.37 12.48
C ILE A 491 3.36 15.05 12.38
N LEU A 492 4.32 14.37 11.76
CA LEU A 492 5.65 14.94 11.50
C LEU A 492 5.69 15.50 10.08
N LEU A 493 5.92 16.80 9.95
CA LEU A 493 6.23 17.41 8.65
C LEU A 493 7.66 17.04 8.30
N ILE A 494 7.85 16.30 7.21
CA ILE A 494 9.18 15.94 6.72
C ILE A 494 9.45 16.72 5.43
N PRO A 495 10.26 17.79 5.51
CA PRO A 495 10.52 18.61 4.36
C PRO A 495 11.47 17.91 3.40
N TRP A 496 11.18 18.01 2.11
CA TRP A 496 12.09 17.50 1.09
C TRP A 496 13.34 18.37 1.00
N VAL A 497 13.12 19.68 1.07
CA VAL A 497 14.17 20.69 1.24
C VAL A 497 14.77 20.52 2.64
N GLY A 498 16.09 20.57 2.76
CA GLY A 498 16.80 20.31 4.01
C GLY A 498 17.32 18.87 4.13
N PHE A 499 16.48 17.85 3.87
CA PHE A 499 16.94 16.45 3.85
C PHE A 499 17.79 16.13 2.61
N GLN A 500 17.35 16.59 1.44
CA GLN A 500 18.10 16.47 0.18
C GLN A 500 18.68 17.84 -0.21
N THR A 501 20.00 17.96 -0.16
CA THR A 501 20.71 19.25 -0.33
C THR A 501 21.05 19.57 -1.77
N LYS A 502 21.38 18.60 -2.61
CA LYS A 502 21.65 18.80 -4.04
C LYS A 502 20.95 17.74 -4.87
N VAL A 503 20.56 18.12 -6.09
CA VAL A 503 19.97 17.21 -7.07
C VAL A 503 21.02 16.69 -8.07
N ASP A 504 22.07 17.47 -8.34
CA ASP A 504 23.17 17.06 -9.21
C ASP A 504 24.56 17.43 -8.63
N PRO A 505 25.34 16.45 -8.10
CA PRO A 505 24.90 15.08 -7.81
C PRO A 505 23.86 15.07 -6.68
N ILE A 506 23.06 13.99 -6.58
CA ILE A 506 22.09 13.85 -5.49
C ILE A 506 22.84 13.69 -4.16
N THR A 507 22.68 14.65 -3.24
CA THR A 507 23.29 14.63 -1.91
C THR A 507 22.28 14.90 -0.80
N TYR A 508 22.60 14.45 0.41
CA TYR A 508 21.72 14.49 1.57
C TYR A 508 22.39 15.14 2.77
N TYR A 509 21.59 15.74 3.65
CA TYR A 509 22.05 16.19 4.95
C TYR A 509 21.82 15.09 5.99
N GLN A 510 22.85 14.29 6.25
CA GLN A 510 22.74 13.06 7.06
C GLN A 510 22.25 13.30 8.49
N ASP A 511 22.50 14.50 9.05
CA ASP A 511 22.07 14.86 10.39
C ASP A 511 20.54 14.94 10.50
N TYR A 512 19.83 15.30 9.43
CA TYR A 512 18.35 15.31 9.42
C TYR A 512 17.77 13.90 9.48
N PHE A 513 18.37 12.94 8.76
CA PHE A 513 17.97 11.54 8.86
C PHE A 513 18.27 10.96 10.25
N THR A 514 19.42 11.31 10.84
CA THR A 514 19.78 10.89 12.20
C THR A 514 18.78 11.44 13.22
N LEU A 515 18.45 12.74 13.11
CA LEU A 515 17.48 13.36 13.99
C LEU A 515 16.07 12.77 13.82
N PHE A 516 15.65 12.53 12.58
CA PHE A 516 14.37 11.88 12.29
C PHE A 516 14.27 10.53 13.01
N GLN A 517 15.32 9.71 12.91
CA GLN A 517 15.39 8.43 13.63
C GLN A 517 15.31 8.62 15.16
N GLN A 518 16.08 9.56 15.72
CA GLN A 518 16.05 9.84 17.17
C GLN A 518 14.67 10.34 17.65
N LEU A 519 13.98 11.14 16.84
CA LEU A 519 12.63 11.62 17.15
C LEU A 519 11.64 10.45 17.14
N LEU A 520 11.71 9.56 16.14
CA LEU A 520 10.88 8.35 16.10
C LEU A 520 11.16 7.43 17.30
N ASP A 521 12.42 7.26 17.71
CA ASP A 521 12.79 6.49 18.91
C ASP A 521 12.09 7.03 20.16
N LYS A 522 12.11 8.36 20.37
CA LYS A 522 11.44 8.99 21.50
C LYS A 522 9.93 8.86 21.43
N LEU A 523 9.32 9.10 20.27
CA LEU A 523 7.88 8.96 20.09
C LEU A 523 7.41 7.52 20.37
N GLN A 524 8.20 6.51 19.95
CA GLN A 524 7.91 5.11 20.25
C GLN A 524 8.06 4.79 21.74
N GLN A 525 9.09 5.33 22.42
CA GLN A 525 9.29 5.15 23.86
C GLN A 525 8.10 5.70 24.68
N HIS A 526 7.46 6.75 24.19
CA HIS A 526 6.27 7.35 24.81
C HIS A 526 4.94 6.76 24.30
N ASN A 527 4.97 5.74 23.44
CA ASN A 527 3.79 5.10 22.86
C ASN A 527 2.87 6.06 22.04
N LEU A 528 3.43 7.11 21.45
CA LEU A 528 2.68 7.96 20.50
C LEU A 528 2.71 7.35 19.11
N GLN A 529 1.56 7.35 18.44
CA GLN A 529 1.48 7.00 17.02
C GLN A 529 2.06 8.15 16.17
N VAL A 530 2.52 7.82 14.97
CA VAL A 530 3.19 8.76 14.07
C VAL A 530 2.59 8.68 12.67
N ILE A 531 2.27 9.85 12.12
CA ILE A 531 1.91 10.04 10.72
C ILE A 531 2.97 10.94 10.08
N LEU A 532 3.42 10.62 8.87
CA LEU A 532 4.42 11.42 8.17
C LEU A 532 3.76 12.26 7.06
N ARG A 533 3.79 13.60 7.17
CA ARG A 533 3.46 14.49 6.04
C ARG A 533 4.72 14.70 5.22
N LEU A 534 4.75 14.13 4.02
CA LEU A 534 5.95 14.04 3.19
C LEU A 534 5.94 15.12 2.11
N GLY A 535 7.12 15.70 1.86
CA GLY A 535 7.31 16.58 0.69
C GLY A 535 7.11 18.05 0.95
N TYR A 536 7.00 18.46 2.23
CA TYR A 536 6.95 19.86 2.60
C TYR A 536 8.15 20.60 1.97
N SER A 537 7.87 21.65 1.21
CA SER A 537 8.86 22.27 0.33
C SER A 537 9.61 23.44 0.95
N HIS A 538 9.27 23.79 2.20
CA HIS A 538 9.85 24.88 2.93
C HIS A 538 10.70 24.32 4.06
N ASP A 539 11.95 24.75 4.15
CA ASP A 539 12.80 24.50 5.29
C ASP A 539 13.90 25.57 5.35
N ASN A 540 14.10 26.13 6.54
CA ASN A 540 15.14 27.10 6.86
C ASN A 540 16.48 26.40 7.22
N GLY A 541 16.57 25.10 6.97
CA GLY A 541 17.75 24.26 7.09
C GLY A 541 18.81 24.53 6.03
N PRO A 542 19.69 23.55 5.73
CA PRO A 542 20.83 23.75 4.84
C PRO A 542 20.41 24.24 3.46
N ASP A 543 21.19 25.16 2.88
CA ASP A 543 20.93 25.76 1.56
C ASP A 543 20.86 24.65 0.50
N SER A 544 19.63 24.35 0.09
CA SER A 544 19.31 23.25 -0.81
C SER A 544 19.22 23.74 -2.24
N GLU A 545 19.91 23.08 -3.17
CA GLU A 545 19.99 23.43 -4.59
C GLU A 545 19.31 22.36 -5.46
N PRO A 546 18.43 22.75 -6.41
CA PRO A 546 17.81 24.07 -6.51
C PRO A 546 16.82 24.31 -5.35
N GLU A 547 16.41 25.57 -5.17
CA GLU A 547 15.44 25.97 -4.14
C GLU A 547 14.11 25.21 -4.23
N GLY A 548 13.41 25.09 -3.11
CA GLY A 548 12.17 24.30 -2.98
C GLY A 548 11.10 24.62 -4.02
N PHE A 549 10.87 25.90 -4.30
CA PHE A 549 9.94 26.35 -5.35
C PHE A 549 10.28 25.76 -6.72
N LEU A 550 11.55 25.78 -7.12
CA LEU A 550 11.93 25.24 -8.42
C LEU A 550 11.74 23.72 -8.45
N ARG A 551 12.03 23.03 -7.34
CA ARG A 551 11.84 21.57 -7.24
C ARG A 551 10.39 21.18 -7.50
N GLN A 552 9.42 21.88 -6.90
CA GLN A 552 7.98 21.60 -7.08
C GLN A 552 7.54 21.77 -8.55
N ILE A 553 8.03 22.81 -9.23
CA ILE A 553 7.62 23.14 -10.60
C ILE A 553 8.14 22.11 -11.61
N VAL A 554 9.35 21.58 -11.39
CA VAL A 554 10.01 20.72 -12.39
C VAL A 554 10.01 19.23 -12.05
N ILE A 555 9.52 18.83 -10.86
CA ILE A 555 9.56 17.44 -10.37
C ILE A 555 9.00 16.43 -11.37
N ALA A 556 7.92 16.79 -12.07
CA ALA A 556 7.27 15.91 -13.04
C ALA A 556 7.95 15.93 -14.43
N ALA A 557 8.68 17.00 -14.75
CA ALA A 557 9.27 17.21 -16.07
C ALA A 557 10.74 16.82 -16.16
N GLU A 558 11.48 16.85 -15.05
CA GLU A 558 12.92 16.56 -14.99
C GLU A 558 13.19 15.18 -14.37
N PRO A 559 13.68 14.19 -15.14
CA PRO A 559 13.90 12.83 -14.63
C PRO A 559 14.85 12.75 -13.43
N LEU A 560 15.88 13.61 -13.39
CA LEU A 560 16.81 13.64 -12.26
C LEU A 560 16.14 14.17 -10.98
N MET A 561 15.23 15.13 -11.11
CA MET A 561 14.46 15.68 -9.99
C MET A 561 13.51 14.62 -9.42
N LEU A 562 12.74 13.93 -10.27
CA LEU A 562 11.88 12.82 -9.84
C LEU A 562 12.67 11.69 -9.19
N LYS A 563 13.84 11.34 -9.76
CA LYS A 563 14.74 10.36 -9.15
C LYS A 563 15.19 10.82 -7.76
N ALA A 564 15.57 12.08 -7.60
CA ALA A 564 16.03 12.61 -6.33
C ALA A 564 14.90 12.63 -5.27
N TRP A 565 13.66 12.88 -5.69
CA TRP A 565 12.45 12.72 -4.86
C TRP A 565 12.24 11.27 -4.43
N CYS A 566 12.26 10.31 -5.36
CA CYS A 566 12.11 8.89 -5.07
C CYS A 566 13.21 8.37 -4.12
N ASP A 567 14.48 8.72 -4.38
CA ASP A 567 15.60 8.30 -3.53
C ASP A 567 15.48 8.90 -2.10
N TYR A 568 14.89 10.09 -1.95
CA TYR A 568 14.57 10.70 -0.65
C TYR A 568 13.51 9.89 0.10
N LEU A 569 12.44 9.49 -0.60
CA LEU A 569 11.37 8.65 -0.02
C LEU A 569 11.88 7.27 0.39
N ASP A 570 12.72 6.62 -0.43
CA ASP A 570 13.33 5.32 -0.10
C ASP A 570 14.10 5.38 1.22
N ARG A 571 14.86 6.47 1.43
CA ARG A 571 15.64 6.66 2.67
C ARG A 571 14.75 6.89 3.88
N LEU A 572 13.67 7.66 3.74
CA LEU A 572 12.71 7.84 4.81
C LEU A 572 12.01 6.53 5.16
N TRP A 573 11.56 5.78 4.14
CA TRP A 573 10.89 4.50 4.33
C TRP A 573 11.81 3.47 4.96
N ASP A 574 13.09 3.42 4.56
CA ASP A 574 14.09 2.52 5.15
C ASP A 574 14.19 2.67 6.67
N ILE A 575 14.03 3.89 7.18
CA ILE A 575 13.97 4.19 8.62
C ILE A 575 12.58 3.90 9.18
N ALA A 576 11.54 4.51 8.60
CA ALA A 576 10.17 4.53 9.12
C ALA A 576 9.57 3.12 9.26
N GLN A 577 9.86 2.20 8.33
CA GLN A 577 9.31 0.83 8.33
C GLN A 577 9.73 0.00 9.55
N ARG A 578 10.77 0.43 10.27
CA ARG A 578 11.28 -0.26 11.48
C ARG A 578 10.43 0.06 12.73
N TYR A 579 9.55 1.06 12.65
CA TYR A 579 8.81 1.60 13.78
C TYR A 579 7.35 1.14 13.74
N SER A 580 6.97 0.37 14.75
CA SER A 580 5.62 -0.20 14.84
C SER A 580 4.53 0.85 15.10
N ASN A 581 4.89 2.04 15.57
CA ASN A 581 4.01 3.17 15.83
C ASN A 581 3.89 4.15 14.64
N VAL A 582 4.58 3.94 13.51
CA VAL A 582 4.42 4.77 12.30
C VAL A 582 3.26 4.25 11.45
N LEU A 583 2.10 4.91 11.52
CA LEU A 583 0.88 4.47 10.84
C LEU A 583 1.04 4.47 9.31
N GLY A 584 1.74 5.47 8.78
CA GLY A 584 1.96 5.65 7.36
C GLY A 584 2.34 7.11 7.08
N GLY A 585 2.17 7.53 5.83
CA GLY A 585 2.38 8.91 5.45
C GLY A 585 1.35 9.40 4.47
N PHE A 586 1.35 10.71 4.23
CA PHE A 586 0.60 11.33 3.16
C PHE A 586 1.43 12.42 2.49
N ILE A 587 1.21 12.62 1.19
CA ILE A 587 1.57 13.87 0.52
C ILE A 587 0.31 14.73 0.40
N THR A 588 0.47 16.04 0.28
CA THR A 588 -0.67 16.95 0.04
C THR A 588 -0.49 17.63 -1.30
N TRP A 589 -1.60 17.92 -1.98
CA TRP A 589 -1.59 18.74 -3.19
C TRP A 589 -1.02 20.15 -2.90
N GLU A 590 -1.22 20.69 -1.69
CA GLU A 590 -0.77 22.03 -1.29
C GLU A 590 0.77 22.15 -1.31
N ASP A 591 1.48 21.13 -0.83
CA ASP A 591 2.96 21.14 -0.75
C ASP A 591 3.62 21.13 -2.14
N PHE A 592 2.87 20.79 -3.19
CA PHE A 592 3.33 20.81 -4.57
C PHE A 592 2.71 21.93 -5.41
N PHE A 593 1.65 22.60 -4.92
CA PHE A 593 0.93 23.65 -5.65
C PHE A 593 1.35 25.05 -5.21
N PHE A 594 2.54 25.50 -5.62
CA PHE A 594 3.06 26.83 -5.27
C PHE A 594 3.42 27.65 -6.51
N MET A 595 2.43 28.09 -7.28
CA MET A 595 2.62 29.09 -8.34
C MET A 595 1.62 30.24 -8.17
N ASP A 596 2.11 31.46 -7.92
CA ASP A 596 1.27 32.66 -7.95
C ASP A 596 0.86 33.00 -9.39
N LEU A 597 -0.24 32.42 -9.86
CA LEU A 597 -0.75 32.69 -11.21
C LEU A 597 -1.51 34.03 -11.32
N THR A 598 -1.75 34.72 -10.20
CA THR A 598 -2.54 35.95 -10.15
C THR A 598 -1.68 37.15 -10.52
N HIS A 599 -0.48 37.25 -9.94
CA HIS A 599 0.40 38.39 -10.14
C HIS A 599 1.56 38.11 -11.11
N THR A 600 1.76 36.86 -11.51
CA THR A 600 2.85 36.49 -12.43
C THR A 600 2.59 36.97 -13.88
N PRO A 601 3.51 37.74 -14.47
CA PRO A 601 3.39 38.21 -15.86
C PRO A 601 3.26 37.06 -16.87
N PRO A 602 2.59 37.29 -18.02
CA PRO A 602 2.41 36.27 -19.06
C PRO A 602 3.71 35.61 -19.53
N GLU A 603 4.80 36.37 -19.67
CA GLU A 603 6.11 35.86 -20.08
C GLU A 603 6.71 34.87 -19.07
N THR A 604 6.49 35.10 -17.77
CA THR A 604 6.96 34.19 -16.72
C THR A 604 6.06 32.96 -16.64
N ARG A 605 4.74 33.10 -16.82
CA ARG A 605 3.80 31.96 -16.94
C ARG A 605 4.09 31.09 -18.17
N LEU A 606 4.57 31.70 -19.25
CA LEU A 606 5.05 30.97 -20.44
C LEU A 606 6.28 30.11 -20.10
N LEU A 607 7.27 30.71 -19.42
CA LEU A 607 8.47 30.00 -18.98
C LEU A 607 8.14 28.83 -18.04
N PHE A 608 7.22 29.03 -17.09
CA PHE A 608 6.77 27.96 -16.19
C PHE A 608 6.03 26.85 -16.94
N GLY A 609 5.19 27.19 -17.91
CA GLY A 609 4.57 26.18 -18.77
C GLY A 609 5.63 25.28 -19.42
N THR A 610 6.68 25.89 -19.98
CA THR A 610 7.74 25.16 -20.69
C THR A 610 8.50 24.21 -19.76
N ARG A 611 8.71 24.62 -18.50
CA ARG A 611 9.44 23.82 -17.51
C ARG A 611 8.60 22.73 -16.85
N THR A 612 7.29 22.93 -16.73
CA THR A 612 6.36 21.97 -16.13
C THR A 612 5.93 20.89 -17.11
N GLY A 613 6.01 21.16 -18.42
CA GLY A 613 5.47 20.29 -19.46
C GLY A 613 4.02 20.60 -19.85
N TYR A 614 3.47 21.74 -19.39
CA TYR A 614 2.09 22.13 -19.66
C TYR A 614 1.77 22.22 -21.15
N GLN A 615 2.63 22.82 -21.98
CA GLN A 615 2.35 22.91 -23.42
C GLN A 615 2.34 21.55 -24.11
N ARG A 616 3.17 20.60 -23.64
CA ARG A 616 3.17 19.23 -24.14
C ARG A 616 1.87 18.53 -23.78
N TYR A 617 1.38 18.70 -22.55
CA TYR A 617 0.07 18.19 -22.16
C TYR A 617 -1.04 18.74 -23.07
N LEU A 618 -1.02 20.05 -23.34
CA LEU A 618 -1.99 20.68 -24.26
C LEU A 618 -1.92 20.08 -25.66
N GLU A 619 -0.72 19.87 -26.22
CA GLU A 619 -0.51 19.25 -27.53
C GLU A 619 -1.04 17.80 -27.60
N GLU A 620 -0.94 17.05 -26.51
CA GLU A 620 -1.39 15.66 -26.44
C GLU A 620 -2.93 15.53 -26.31
N HIS A 621 -3.62 16.56 -25.78
CA HIS A 621 -5.04 16.47 -25.39
C HIS A 621 -6.00 17.40 -26.14
N TYR A 622 -5.50 18.49 -26.74
CA TYR A 622 -6.34 19.51 -27.38
C TYR A 622 -5.74 19.98 -28.71
N THR A 623 -6.59 20.50 -29.59
CA THR A 623 -6.14 21.20 -30.80
C THR A 623 -5.87 22.69 -30.52
N LEU A 624 -5.01 23.34 -31.33
CA LEU A 624 -4.77 24.78 -31.22
C LEU A 624 -6.05 25.63 -31.36
N GLU A 625 -7.02 25.19 -32.17
CA GLU A 625 -8.32 25.86 -32.32
C GLU A 625 -9.11 25.83 -30.99
N GLU A 626 -9.19 24.66 -30.38
CA GLU A 626 -9.86 24.44 -29.09
C GLU A 626 -9.20 25.19 -27.92
N ILE A 627 -7.87 25.34 -27.94
CA ILE A 627 -7.15 26.13 -26.93
C ILE A 627 -7.36 27.63 -27.18
N SER A 628 -7.27 28.05 -28.44
CA SER A 628 -7.46 29.45 -28.82
C SER A 628 -8.84 29.97 -28.43
N ASP A 629 -9.88 29.16 -28.60
CA ASP A 629 -11.23 29.47 -28.12
C ASP A 629 -11.28 29.62 -26.59
N ARG A 630 -10.69 28.67 -25.84
CA ARG A 630 -10.71 28.74 -24.36
C ARG A 630 -9.96 29.93 -23.78
N TYR A 631 -8.83 30.30 -24.40
CA TYR A 631 -8.05 31.48 -24.01
C TYR A 631 -8.60 32.79 -24.61
N GLN A 632 -9.58 32.72 -25.52
CA GLN A 632 -10.08 33.85 -26.31
C GLN A 632 -8.94 34.61 -27.02
N HIS A 633 -7.95 33.87 -27.51
CA HIS A 633 -6.74 34.37 -28.16
C HIS A 633 -6.20 33.36 -29.17
N SER A 634 -5.85 33.80 -30.38
CA SER A 634 -5.29 32.90 -31.41
C SER A 634 -3.81 32.62 -31.16
N PHE A 635 -3.43 31.33 -31.12
CA PHE A 635 -2.03 30.90 -31.04
C PHE A 635 -1.59 30.21 -32.33
N GLU A 636 -0.34 30.46 -32.75
CA GLU A 636 0.25 29.82 -33.93
C GLU A 636 1.00 28.52 -33.59
N ALA A 637 1.51 28.39 -32.35
CA ALA A 637 2.15 27.19 -31.86
C ALA A 637 1.83 26.93 -30.38
N TYR A 638 1.92 25.65 -29.95
CA TYR A 638 1.73 25.29 -28.54
C TYR A 638 2.77 25.95 -27.62
N THR A 639 3.98 26.18 -28.13
CA THR A 639 5.08 26.85 -27.40
C THR A 639 4.79 28.29 -27.03
N ASP A 640 3.76 28.91 -27.61
CA ASP A 640 3.39 30.31 -27.37
C ASP A 640 2.34 30.43 -26.26
N ILE A 641 1.85 29.31 -25.73
CA ILE A 641 0.72 29.26 -24.80
C ILE A 641 1.23 29.33 -23.35
N PRO A 642 0.92 30.41 -22.60
CA PRO A 642 1.29 30.51 -21.20
C PRO A 642 0.34 29.70 -20.32
N ILE A 643 0.79 29.32 -19.12
CA ILE A 643 -0.12 28.89 -18.04
C ILE A 643 -1.18 29.97 -17.86
N PRO A 644 -2.49 29.65 -17.80
CA PRO A 644 -3.58 30.62 -17.70
C PRO A 644 -3.54 31.42 -16.39
N ALA A 645 -4.14 32.61 -16.37
CA ALA A 645 -4.16 33.45 -15.17
C ALA A 645 -5.22 32.93 -14.19
N PHE A 646 -5.00 33.13 -12.89
CA PHE A 646 -5.98 32.76 -11.86
C PHE A 646 -7.31 33.49 -12.13
N LYS A 647 -8.43 32.74 -12.18
CA LYS A 647 -9.80 33.17 -12.58
C LYS A 647 -10.13 33.30 -14.08
N SER A 648 -9.16 33.12 -14.97
CA SER A 648 -9.44 33.12 -16.41
C SER A 648 -10.28 31.91 -16.84
N ARG A 649 -11.04 32.03 -17.94
CA ARG A 649 -11.82 30.91 -18.48
C ARG A 649 -10.99 29.66 -18.81
N ALA A 650 -9.70 29.83 -19.12
CA ALA A 650 -8.79 28.74 -19.45
C ALA A 650 -8.18 28.02 -18.24
N ILE A 651 -8.41 28.47 -17.00
CA ILE A 651 -7.77 27.91 -15.79
C ILE A 651 -7.98 26.40 -15.62
N HIS A 652 -9.15 25.89 -16.01
CA HIS A 652 -9.49 24.46 -15.99
C HIS A 652 -8.49 23.57 -16.73
N LEU A 653 -7.86 24.07 -17.80
CA LEU A 653 -6.85 23.32 -18.55
C LEU A 653 -5.61 23.05 -17.70
N PHE A 654 -5.21 24.04 -16.91
CA PHE A 654 -4.08 23.92 -16.00
C PHE A 654 -4.44 23.09 -14.77
N CYS A 655 -5.64 23.24 -14.22
CA CYS A 655 -6.15 22.38 -13.15
C CYS A 655 -6.12 20.89 -13.54
N ALA A 656 -6.66 20.54 -14.71
CA ALA A 656 -6.67 19.16 -15.21
C ALA A 656 -5.26 18.60 -15.45
N PHE A 657 -4.37 19.42 -16.03
CA PHE A 657 -2.95 19.08 -16.17
C PHE A 657 -2.31 18.78 -14.81
N TRP A 658 -2.58 19.63 -13.82
CA TRP A 658 -1.98 19.53 -12.50
C TRP A 658 -2.47 18.31 -11.73
N ASP A 659 -3.79 18.05 -11.75
CA ASP A 659 -4.39 16.87 -11.13
C ASP A 659 -3.81 15.58 -11.75
N GLN A 660 -3.64 15.54 -13.07
CA GLN A 660 -2.99 14.40 -13.73
C GLN A 660 -1.54 14.22 -13.28
N ILE A 661 -0.75 15.29 -13.19
CA ILE A 661 0.64 15.20 -12.73
C ILE A 661 0.71 14.69 -11.30
N LEU A 662 -0.08 15.28 -10.39
CA LEU A 662 -0.10 14.90 -8.99
C LEU A 662 -0.45 13.42 -8.84
N ILE A 663 -1.48 12.95 -9.53
CA ILE A 663 -1.98 11.58 -9.38
C ILE A 663 -1.11 10.59 -10.16
N GLU A 664 -1.00 10.75 -11.48
CA GLU A 664 -0.41 9.74 -12.37
C GLU A 664 1.12 9.71 -12.34
N THR A 665 1.77 10.83 -12.00
CA THR A 665 3.22 10.92 -11.95
C THR A 665 3.71 10.90 -10.51
N LEU A 666 3.38 11.92 -9.73
CA LEU A 666 3.98 12.14 -8.42
C LEU A 666 3.54 11.10 -7.40
N PHE A 667 2.23 10.94 -7.18
CA PHE A 667 1.69 10.01 -6.18
C PHE A 667 2.01 8.56 -6.55
N GLN A 668 1.79 8.15 -7.81
CA GLN A 668 2.13 6.79 -8.26
C GLN A 668 3.62 6.46 -8.18
N ALA A 669 4.52 7.43 -8.43
CA ALA A 669 5.94 7.22 -8.17
C ALA A 669 6.20 7.10 -6.67
N SER A 670 5.68 8.03 -5.88
CA SER A 670 5.90 8.10 -4.43
C SER A 670 5.46 6.82 -3.71
N LYS A 671 4.29 6.27 -4.04
CA LYS A 671 3.74 5.06 -3.42
C LYS A 671 4.62 3.81 -3.63
N LYS A 672 5.43 3.77 -4.69
CA LYS A 672 6.39 2.66 -4.92
C LYS A 672 7.58 2.70 -3.96
N HIS A 673 7.96 3.90 -3.53
CA HIS A 673 9.12 4.16 -2.67
C HIS A 673 8.72 4.32 -1.19
N PHE A 674 7.47 4.69 -0.93
CA PHE A 674 6.86 4.74 0.39
C PHE A 674 5.49 4.04 0.32
N PRO A 675 5.39 2.72 0.59
CA PRO A 675 4.16 1.95 0.36
C PRO A 675 2.91 2.44 1.13
N PRO A 676 2.96 2.69 2.46
CA PRO A 676 1.77 3.11 3.21
C PRO A 676 1.48 4.61 3.06
N LEU A 677 1.44 5.07 1.81
CA LEU A 677 1.22 6.47 1.43
C LEU A 677 -0.23 6.69 0.98
N THR A 678 -0.86 7.72 1.54
CA THR A 678 -2.09 8.32 1.01
C THR A 678 -1.83 9.72 0.47
N MET A 679 -2.86 10.40 -0.02
CA MET A 679 -2.77 11.79 -0.47
C MET A 679 -3.93 12.59 0.10
N GLU A 680 -3.65 13.82 0.49
CA GLU A 680 -4.70 14.79 0.78
C GLU A 680 -5.48 15.11 -0.50
N VAL A 681 -6.79 14.94 -0.47
CA VAL A 681 -7.65 15.25 -1.62
C VAL A 681 -7.98 16.74 -1.63
N ARG A 682 -8.09 17.30 -2.84
CA ARG A 682 -8.41 18.70 -3.02
C ARG A 682 -9.93 18.88 -2.95
N THR A 683 -10.44 19.42 -1.84
CA THR A 683 -11.89 19.55 -1.62
C THR A 683 -12.45 20.93 -2.01
N ASP A 684 -11.59 21.91 -2.34
CA ASP A 684 -11.98 23.27 -2.69
C ASP A 684 -12.36 23.37 -4.18
N CYS A 685 -13.02 24.46 -4.55
CA CYS A 685 -13.39 24.72 -5.94
C CYS A 685 -12.79 26.04 -6.41
N ASP A 686 -12.14 26.01 -7.57
CA ASP A 686 -11.57 27.18 -8.23
C ASP A 686 -12.66 28.02 -8.92
N TYR A 687 -12.59 29.34 -8.77
CA TYR A 687 -13.54 30.26 -9.40
C TYR A 687 -13.17 30.55 -10.87
N GLN A 688 -14.18 30.56 -11.73
CA GLN A 688 -14.05 30.82 -13.16
C GLN A 688 -15.13 31.81 -13.60
N GLU A 689 -14.82 33.11 -13.70
CA GLU A 689 -15.74 34.18 -14.13
C GLU A 689 -17.16 34.15 -13.53
N ASP A 690 -18.08 33.32 -14.04
CA ASP A 690 -19.47 33.14 -13.56
C ASP A 690 -19.77 31.72 -13.01
N SER A 691 -18.76 30.85 -12.88
CA SER A 691 -18.89 29.45 -12.44
C SER A 691 -17.75 29.00 -11.51
N THR A 692 -17.83 27.77 -10.99
CA THR A 692 -16.79 27.15 -10.14
C THR A 692 -16.41 25.77 -10.69
N ILE A 693 -15.15 25.38 -10.50
CA ILE A 693 -14.58 24.08 -10.90
C ILE A 693 -14.16 23.33 -9.65
N CYS A 694 -14.70 22.15 -9.39
CA CYS A 694 -14.36 21.33 -8.23
C CYS A 694 -13.48 20.14 -8.65
N HIS A 695 -12.50 19.78 -7.82
CA HIS A 695 -11.42 18.84 -8.15
C HIS A 695 -11.75 17.38 -7.78
N HIS A 696 -12.60 16.75 -8.58
CA HIS A 696 -13.07 15.39 -8.29
C HIS A 696 -12.04 14.29 -8.60
N ASP A 697 -11.08 14.53 -9.49
CA ASP A 697 -10.11 13.50 -9.89
C ASP A 697 -9.18 13.06 -8.74
N THR A 698 -8.94 13.95 -7.77
CA THR A 698 -8.12 13.62 -6.58
C THR A 698 -8.77 12.60 -5.64
N PHE A 699 -10.08 12.34 -5.77
CA PHE A 699 -10.80 11.33 -5.00
C PHE A 699 -10.60 9.91 -5.56
N ASP A 700 -10.37 9.79 -6.87
CA ASP A 700 -10.23 8.51 -7.58
C ASP A 700 -8.78 8.00 -7.55
N LEU A 701 -8.20 7.99 -6.34
CA LEU A 701 -6.92 7.31 -6.11
C LEU A 701 -7.07 5.81 -6.34
N THR A 702 -5.95 5.12 -6.53
CA THR A 702 -5.95 3.68 -6.85
C THR A 702 -6.77 2.85 -5.84
N PRO A 703 -7.35 1.69 -6.23
CA PRO A 703 -8.26 0.90 -5.38
C PRO A 703 -7.68 0.45 -4.03
N ASP A 704 -6.36 0.58 -3.86
CA ASP A 704 -5.58 0.27 -2.68
C ASP A 704 -5.31 1.52 -1.80
N THR A 705 -6.00 2.65 -2.05
CA THR A 705 -6.00 3.85 -1.20
C THR A 705 -7.41 4.08 -0.68
N TYR A 706 -7.73 3.50 0.48
CA TYR A 706 -9.07 3.55 1.09
C TYR A 706 -9.19 4.61 2.21
N LEU A 707 -8.21 5.51 2.32
CA LEU A 707 -8.20 6.62 3.27
C LEU A 707 -8.16 7.94 2.51
N THR A 708 -9.21 8.74 2.68
CA THR A 708 -9.28 10.12 2.22
C THR A 708 -8.79 11.04 3.34
N THR A 709 -7.73 11.79 3.06
CA THR A 709 -7.21 12.84 3.95
C THR A 709 -7.69 14.19 3.46
N ILE A 710 -8.15 15.09 4.34
CA ILE A 710 -8.48 16.48 3.97
C ILE A 710 -7.98 17.49 5.00
N TYR A 711 -7.76 18.71 4.51
CA TYR A 711 -7.78 19.92 5.32
C TYR A 711 -9.23 20.44 5.54
N TYR A 712 -9.56 20.88 6.76
CA TYR A 712 -10.84 21.54 7.09
C TYR A 712 -10.64 22.91 7.77
N ALA A 713 -11.41 23.91 7.32
CA ALA A 713 -11.61 25.17 8.04
C ALA A 713 -13.06 25.69 7.93
N PRO A 714 -13.52 26.58 8.85
CA PRO A 714 -14.86 27.16 8.80
C PRO A 714 -15.20 27.88 7.50
N ALA A 715 -14.19 28.43 6.81
CA ALA A 715 -14.34 29.13 5.55
C ALA A 715 -14.84 28.25 4.39
N TRP A 716 -14.70 26.93 4.51
CA TRP A 716 -15.02 25.99 3.45
C TRP A 716 -16.52 25.95 3.17
N GLY A 717 -16.90 26.25 1.93
CA GLY A 717 -18.30 26.40 1.51
C GLY A 717 -18.98 27.69 2.01
N ALA A 718 -18.21 28.63 2.57
CA ALA A 718 -18.68 29.94 3.01
C ALA A 718 -18.10 31.04 2.10
N PRO A 719 -18.71 32.24 2.07
CA PRO A 719 -18.10 33.41 1.42
C PRO A 719 -16.82 33.83 2.17
N ASN A 720 -15.70 34.00 1.46
CA ASN A 720 -14.47 34.55 2.04
C ASN A 720 -14.51 36.10 2.06
N ASP A 721 -15.44 36.66 2.84
CA ASP A 721 -15.62 38.11 3.05
C ASP A 721 -15.40 38.58 4.51
N GLY A 722 -14.84 37.71 5.36
CA GLY A 722 -14.44 38.02 6.74
C GLY A 722 -15.59 38.02 7.75
N ARG A 723 -16.76 37.48 7.37
CA ARG A 723 -17.91 37.38 8.29
C ARG A 723 -17.66 36.42 9.44
N LEU A 724 -18.30 36.71 10.58
CA LEU A 724 -18.38 35.80 11.71
C LEU A 724 -19.70 35.04 11.66
N GLU A 725 -19.65 33.72 11.88
CA GLU A 725 -20.82 32.85 11.87
C GLU A 725 -21.00 32.11 13.20
N THR A 726 -22.24 31.70 13.45
CA THR A 726 -22.58 30.94 14.65
C THR A 726 -22.05 29.51 14.59
N ALA A 727 -21.78 28.90 15.75
CA ALA A 727 -21.36 27.50 15.81
C ALA A 727 -22.35 26.56 15.11
N GLU A 728 -23.65 26.84 15.18
CA GLU A 728 -24.70 26.06 14.52
C GLU A 728 -24.58 26.08 12.98
N GLU A 729 -24.34 27.26 12.40
CA GLU A 729 -24.19 27.41 10.94
C GLU A 729 -22.94 26.68 10.43
N VAL A 730 -21.83 26.80 11.16
CA VAL A 730 -20.57 26.13 10.80
C VAL A 730 -20.69 24.61 10.93
N LEU A 731 -21.35 24.10 11.99
CA LEU A 731 -21.61 22.66 12.15
C LEU A 731 -22.50 22.10 11.04
N LYS A 732 -23.57 22.82 10.65
CA LYS A 732 -24.44 22.42 9.53
C LYS A 732 -23.67 22.33 8.23
N ARG A 733 -22.80 23.31 7.96
CA ARG A 733 -21.97 23.32 6.75
C ARG A 733 -20.93 22.20 6.76
N MET A 734 -20.28 21.95 7.91
CA MET A 734 -19.36 20.84 8.09
C MET A 734 -20.03 19.50 7.83
N GLN A 735 -21.23 19.28 8.40
CA GLN A 735 -22.00 18.06 8.19
C GLN A 735 -22.35 17.87 6.71
N PHE A 736 -22.83 18.92 6.04
CA PHE A 736 -23.11 18.87 4.60
C PHE A 736 -21.87 18.51 3.77
N MET A 737 -20.72 19.09 4.09
CA MET A 737 -19.47 18.80 3.41
C MET A 737 -19.05 17.34 3.62
N PHE A 738 -19.15 16.83 4.85
CA PHE A 738 -18.78 15.44 5.16
C PHE A 738 -19.73 14.44 4.51
N ASP A 739 -21.04 14.70 4.53
CA ASP A 739 -22.03 13.91 3.80
C ASP A 739 -21.71 13.88 2.30
N HIS A 740 -21.37 15.04 1.72
CA HIS A 740 -20.96 15.12 0.33
C HIS A 740 -19.72 14.26 0.05
N LEU A 741 -18.66 14.36 0.86
CA LEU A 741 -17.46 13.53 0.72
C LEU A 741 -17.80 12.04 0.78
N HIS A 742 -18.63 11.60 1.72
CA HIS A 742 -19.08 10.20 1.83
C HIS A 742 -19.91 9.74 0.63
N THR A 743 -20.63 10.65 -0.05
CA THR A 743 -21.33 10.30 -1.29
C THR A 743 -20.39 10.17 -2.49
N GLN A 744 -19.26 10.87 -2.49
CA GLN A 744 -18.27 10.84 -3.56
C GLN A 744 -17.27 9.69 -3.39
N THR A 745 -17.00 9.25 -2.15
CA THR A 745 -16.05 8.17 -1.85
C THR A 745 -16.57 7.21 -0.78
N ASN A 746 -16.25 5.92 -0.93
CA ASN A 746 -16.48 4.89 0.10
C ASN A 746 -15.29 4.76 1.07
N ASN A 747 -14.35 5.70 1.03
CA ASN A 747 -13.14 5.66 1.84
C ASN A 747 -13.40 6.05 3.30
N LEU A 748 -12.51 5.58 4.17
CA LEU A 748 -12.36 6.14 5.51
C LEU A 748 -11.87 7.59 5.41
N PHE A 749 -12.21 8.40 6.40
CA PHE A 749 -11.95 9.83 6.34
C PHE A 749 -11.11 10.33 7.51
N PHE A 750 -10.00 11.02 7.23
CA PHE A 750 -9.13 11.65 8.22
C PHE A 750 -8.97 13.14 7.91
N ILE A 751 -9.04 13.98 8.94
CA ILE A 751 -8.77 15.41 8.81
C ILE A 751 -7.31 15.64 9.21
N ASP A 752 -6.39 15.97 8.31
CA ASP A 752 -5.00 16.23 8.74
C ASP A 752 -4.89 17.55 9.50
N GLN A 753 -5.63 18.56 9.05
CA GLN A 753 -5.65 19.90 9.61
C GLN A 753 -7.09 20.32 9.96
N PHE A 754 -7.41 20.31 11.25
CA PHE A 754 -8.68 20.76 11.80
C PHE A 754 -8.56 22.21 12.29
N ASN A 755 -8.55 23.17 11.36
CA ASN A 755 -8.34 24.59 11.67
C ASN A 755 -9.65 25.30 11.94
N PHE A 756 -10.26 25.02 13.10
CA PHE A 756 -11.47 25.72 13.55
C PHE A 756 -11.22 27.16 14.01
N ILE A 757 -9.95 27.57 14.13
CA ILE A 757 -9.50 28.94 14.32
C ILE A 757 -8.47 29.22 13.23
N ASP A 758 -8.73 30.26 12.44
CA ASP A 758 -7.77 30.80 11.49
C ASP A 758 -7.67 32.31 11.71
N ASN A 759 -6.53 32.74 12.22
CA ASN A 759 -6.16 34.14 12.40
C ASN A 759 -4.78 34.38 11.81
N THR A 760 -4.45 33.61 10.76
CA THR A 760 -3.23 33.81 10.00
C THR A 760 -3.28 35.22 9.38
N PRO A 761 -2.28 36.08 9.62
CA PRO A 761 -2.25 37.41 9.03
C PRO A 761 -2.38 37.36 7.50
N GLY A 762 -3.23 38.20 6.92
CA GLY A 762 -3.58 38.19 5.50
C GLY A 762 -4.80 37.34 5.14
N PHE A 763 -5.27 36.48 6.05
CA PHE A 763 -6.46 35.64 5.88
C PHE A 763 -7.68 36.16 6.66
N GLU A 764 -7.70 37.43 7.06
CA GLU A 764 -8.81 38.04 7.81
C GLU A 764 -10.12 38.09 7.01
N HIS A 765 -10.03 37.86 5.70
CA HIS A 765 -11.18 37.72 4.81
C HIS A 765 -11.81 36.33 4.85
N ASN A 766 -11.22 35.34 5.52
CA ASN A 766 -11.84 34.02 5.69
C ASN A 766 -13.01 34.10 6.68
N THR A 767 -14.10 33.37 6.39
CA THR A 767 -15.20 33.21 7.36
C THR A 767 -14.69 32.49 8.62
N SER A 768 -15.08 33.00 9.79
CA SER A 768 -14.64 32.48 11.10
C SER A 768 -15.83 32.23 12.04
N ILE A 769 -15.62 31.38 13.05
CA ILE A 769 -16.62 31.12 14.11
C ILE A 769 -16.63 32.31 15.07
N LEU A 770 -17.81 32.70 15.57
CA LEU A 770 -17.95 33.66 16.67
C LEU A 770 -17.04 33.22 17.86
N PRO A 771 -16.10 34.07 18.34
CA PRO A 771 -15.10 33.66 19.33
C PRO A 771 -15.68 33.10 20.63
N ASP A 772 -16.81 33.64 21.09
CA ASP A 772 -17.53 33.18 22.29
C ASP A 772 -18.28 31.85 22.09
N GLN A 773 -18.50 31.44 20.83
CA GLN A 773 -19.17 30.19 20.46
C GLN A 773 -18.21 29.06 20.07
N ILE A 774 -16.89 29.27 20.08
CA ILE A 774 -15.89 28.20 19.86
C ILE A 774 -16.11 27.01 20.83
N PRO A 775 -16.38 27.22 22.14
CA PRO A 775 -16.73 26.12 23.05
C PRO A 775 -17.95 25.31 22.60
N GLN A 776 -19.00 25.98 22.09
CA GLN A 776 -20.21 25.33 21.58
C GLN A 776 -19.91 24.53 20.32
N PHE A 777 -19.08 25.07 19.42
CA PHE A 777 -18.64 24.37 18.22
C PHE A 777 -17.86 23.09 18.58
N LEU A 778 -16.87 23.16 19.48
CA LEU A 778 -16.07 22.00 19.90
C LEU A 778 -16.91 20.91 20.57
N ALA A 779 -17.96 21.28 21.30
CA ALA A 779 -18.92 20.31 21.84
C ALA A 779 -19.80 19.68 20.75
N GLY A 780 -20.27 20.48 19.79
CA GLY A 780 -21.14 20.02 18.70
C GLY A 780 -20.42 19.21 17.62
N VAL A 781 -19.11 19.42 17.44
CA VAL A 781 -18.33 18.71 16.44
C VAL A 781 -17.91 17.31 16.89
N ALA A 782 -17.84 17.06 18.20
CA ALA A 782 -17.50 15.76 18.77
C ALA A 782 -18.31 14.58 18.17
N PRO A 783 -19.66 14.61 18.11
CA PRO A 783 -20.43 13.53 17.50
C PRO A 783 -20.21 13.38 15.98
N ILE A 784 -19.89 14.47 15.28
CA ILE A 784 -19.58 14.43 13.83
C ILE A 784 -18.26 13.68 13.63
N LEU A 785 -17.19 14.09 14.33
CA LEU A 785 -15.89 13.41 14.29
C LEU A 785 -16.00 11.96 14.78
N GLN A 786 -16.88 11.69 15.75
CA GLN A 786 -17.09 10.34 16.25
C GLN A 786 -17.72 9.40 15.21
N SER A 787 -18.67 9.90 14.42
CA SER A 787 -19.45 9.08 13.48
C SER A 787 -18.84 8.99 12.07
N GLN A 788 -18.14 10.03 11.60
CA GLN A 788 -17.80 10.18 10.19
C GLN A 788 -16.30 10.20 9.89
N THR A 789 -15.42 10.17 10.90
CA THR A 789 -13.97 10.20 10.67
C THR A 789 -13.25 9.09 11.43
N ILE A 790 -12.02 8.76 11.03
CA ILE A 790 -11.11 7.94 11.83
C ILE A 790 -10.32 8.77 12.84
N GLY A 791 -10.49 10.09 12.82
CA GLY A 791 -9.71 11.02 13.63
C GLY A 791 -9.53 12.38 12.99
N TYR A 792 -8.71 13.21 13.64
CA TYR A 792 -8.28 14.51 13.14
C TYR A 792 -6.86 14.87 13.62
N GLY A 793 -6.24 15.84 12.96
CA GLY A 793 -5.00 16.48 13.35
C GLY A 793 -5.16 17.99 13.57
N MET A 794 -4.50 18.55 14.57
CA MET A 794 -4.36 19.99 14.73
C MET A 794 -3.09 20.52 14.07
N TRP A 795 -3.13 21.72 13.50
CA TRP A 795 -1.95 22.33 12.85
C TRP A 795 -0.83 22.72 13.82
N THR A 796 -1.16 23.29 14.98
CA THR A 796 -0.14 23.61 16.00
C THR A 796 -0.77 23.65 17.39
N LEU A 797 0.01 23.27 18.41
CA LEU A 797 -0.38 23.42 19.81
C LEU A 797 -0.06 24.81 20.35
N HIS A 798 1.00 25.43 19.83
CA HIS A 798 1.53 26.69 20.33
C HIS A 798 1.30 27.79 19.31
N ASP A 799 1.02 29.00 19.79
CA ASP A 799 1.21 30.19 18.98
C ASP A 799 2.71 30.35 18.71
N VAL A 800 3.07 30.33 17.43
CA VAL A 800 4.47 30.32 17.00
C VAL A 800 4.89 31.71 16.52
N ARG A 801 6.06 32.15 16.98
CA ARG A 801 6.74 33.33 16.44
C ARG A 801 7.40 32.93 15.12
N ALA A 802 6.96 33.52 14.02
CA ALA A 802 7.65 33.38 12.74
C ALA A 802 9.04 34.03 12.84
N ASN A 803 10.06 33.23 13.15
CA ASN A 803 11.43 33.71 13.22
C ASN A 803 12.04 33.80 11.83
N ALA A 804 12.45 35.01 11.45
CA ALA A 804 13.15 35.28 10.20
C ALA A 804 14.59 34.77 10.21
N LEU A 805 15.16 34.51 11.39
CA LEU A 805 16.52 33.96 11.53
C LEU A 805 16.51 32.45 11.40
N LYS A 806 17.45 31.92 10.63
CA LYS A 806 17.73 30.48 10.57
C LYS A 806 18.50 30.09 11.85
N ASN A 807 18.07 29.11 12.65
CA ASN A 807 18.68 28.85 13.98
C ASN A 807 19.78 27.79 14.01
N GLY A 808 20.20 27.26 12.86
CA GLY A 808 21.12 26.12 12.90
C GLY A 808 22.55 26.41 13.34
N LEU A 809 22.96 27.67 13.56
CA LEU A 809 24.29 27.95 14.13
C LEU A 809 24.43 27.37 15.54
N PHE A 810 23.51 27.72 16.44
CA PHE A 810 23.65 27.31 17.83
C PHE A 810 23.45 25.81 17.96
N GLU A 811 22.44 25.21 17.35
CA GLU A 811 22.20 23.78 17.55
C GLU A 811 23.11 22.89 16.66
N ARG A 812 23.51 23.35 15.47
CA ARG A 812 24.05 22.48 14.38
C ARG A 812 25.18 23.05 13.51
N ASP A 813 25.77 24.18 13.90
CA ASP A 813 26.90 24.80 13.17
C ASP A 813 26.60 25.10 11.68
N TYR A 814 25.45 25.71 11.39
CA TYR A 814 25.09 26.04 10.00
C TYR A 814 25.97 27.14 9.38
N PRO A 815 26.37 27.00 8.11
CA PRO A 815 27.35 27.89 7.45
C PRO A 815 26.82 29.30 7.11
N ILE A 816 25.51 29.52 7.25
CA ILE A 816 24.78 30.76 6.95
C ILE A 816 25.00 31.89 7.97
N TRP A 817 25.64 31.57 9.09
CA TRP A 817 26.00 32.54 10.12
C TRP A 817 27.51 32.74 10.09
N GLU A 818 27.92 33.99 10.04
CA GLU A 818 29.33 34.36 10.08
C GLU A 818 29.67 34.85 11.49
N ILE A 819 30.71 34.25 12.06
CA ILE A 819 31.31 34.69 13.32
C ILE A 819 32.68 35.27 12.99
N ASP A 820 32.84 36.58 13.20
CA ASP A 820 34.15 37.23 13.19
C ASP A 820 34.64 37.36 14.63
N ASN A 821 35.89 36.94 14.88
CA ASN A 821 36.53 36.96 16.19
C ASN A 821 35.69 36.29 17.31
N GLY A 822 35.31 35.04 17.08
CA GLY A 822 34.52 34.22 17.99
C GLY A 822 34.51 32.74 17.59
N GLU A 823 33.75 31.91 18.31
CA GLU A 823 33.57 30.49 18.00
C GLU A 823 32.27 29.94 18.61
N ILE A 824 31.80 28.78 18.15
CA ILE A 824 30.70 28.05 18.79
C ILE A 824 31.25 27.20 19.94
N VAL A 825 30.64 27.36 21.12
CA VAL A 825 31.00 26.63 22.33
C VAL A 825 29.78 25.92 22.92
N PHE A 826 30.03 24.90 23.74
CA PHE A 826 28.99 24.22 24.51
C PHE A 826 29.10 24.60 25.99
N ASP A 827 28.10 25.31 26.50
CA ASP A 827 27.94 25.59 27.92
C ASP A 827 27.43 24.33 28.63
N SER A 828 28.36 23.57 29.21
CA SER A 828 28.04 22.32 29.91
C SER A 828 27.16 22.53 31.15
N ALA A 829 27.15 23.72 31.77
CA ALA A 829 26.34 24.00 32.95
C ALA A 829 24.85 24.13 32.58
N THR A 830 24.58 24.73 31.42
CA THR A 830 23.21 24.93 30.91
C THR A 830 22.79 23.92 29.84
N GLN A 831 23.71 23.02 29.47
CA GLN A 831 23.57 22.04 28.38
C GLN A 831 23.15 22.70 27.07
N LYS A 832 23.77 23.83 26.75
CA LYS A 832 23.37 24.68 25.63
C LYS A 832 24.55 25.10 24.78
N LYS A 833 24.41 25.03 23.47
CA LYS A 833 25.38 25.63 22.55
C LYS A 833 25.15 27.14 22.46
N ALA A 834 26.25 27.89 22.33
CA ALA A 834 26.27 29.34 22.30
C ALA A 834 27.36 29.85 21.36
N ALA A 835 27.21 31.06 20.84
CA ALA A 835 28.29 31.76 20.16
C ALA A 835 29.10 32.55 21.18
N LEU A 836 30.37 32.19 21.34
CA LEU A 836 31.34 32.97 22.07
C LEU A 836 31.84 34.09 21.16
N LEU A 837 31.47 35.33 21.46
CA LEU A 837 32.06 36.51 20.84
C LEU A 837 33.15 37.06 21.74
N ARG A 838 34.39 37.12 21.23
CA ARG A 838 35.51 37.74 21.94
C ARG A 838 35.34 39.26 21.94
N SER A 839 36.28 39.99 22.52
CA SER A 839 36.24 41.47 22.51
C SER A 839 36.23 42.00 21.07
N ASN A 840 35.20 42.77 20.69
CA ASN A 840 34.93 43.23 19.31
C ASN A 840 34.57 42.09 18.32
N GLY A 841 34.09 40.96 18.82
CA GLY A 841 33.55 39.88 17.98
C GLY A 841 32.20 40.25 17.39
N VAL A 842 31.90 39.73 16.20
CA VAL A 842 30.66 40.01 15.47
C VAL A 842 30.00 38.70 15.09
N LEU A 843 28.70 38.60 15.38
CA LEU A 843 27.84 37.56 14.84
C LEU A 843 26.95 38.16 13.77
N SER A 844 26.89 37.57 12.57
CA SER A 844 26.07 38.11 11.48
C SER A 844 25.40 37.06 10.61
N GLN A 845 24.28 37.44 10.00
CA GLN A 845 23.55 36.63 9.02
C GLN A 845 22.98 37.53 7.93
N LEU A 846 23.25 37.19 6.67
CA LEU A 846 22.55 37.75 5.51
C LEU A 846 21.18 37.09 5.40
N LEU A 847 20.15 37.91 5.26
CA LEU A 847 18.77 37.44 5.19
C LEU A 847 18.31 37.47 3.74
N ALA A 848 18.50 36.32 3.09
CA ALA A 848 18.09 36.06 1.71
C ALA A 848 16.61 35.63 1.64
N TRP A 849 16.07 35.50 0.42
CA TRP A 849 14.72 35.01 0.16
C TRP A 849 14.47 33.69 0.91
N CYS A 850 13.70 33.75 2.00
CA CYS A 850 13.15 32.58 2.66
C CYS A 850 11.67 32.48 2.27
N VAL A 851 11.34 31.33 1.70
CA VAL A 851 10.13 31.10 0.89
C VAL A 851 8.84 31.33 1.71
N GLY A 852 7.96 32.19 1.22
CA GLY A 852 6.51 32.03 1.40
C GLY A 852 5.82 32.72 2.58
N ILE A 853 6.45 33.62 3.34
CA ILE A 853 5.67 34.56 4.17
C ILE A 853 5.31 35.73 3.25
N PRO A 854 4.06 35.80 2.74
CA PRO A 854 3.69 36.78 1.73
C PRO A 854 3.62 38.14 2.43
N TYR A 855 4.69 38.93 2.35
CA TYR A 855 4.68 40.34 2.72
C TYR A 855 4.02 40.59 4.09
N VAL A 856 4.78 40.49 5.18
CA VAL A 856 4.34 41.13 6.42
C VAL A 856 4.28 42.63 6.12
N LYS A 857 3.07 43.14 5.86
CA LYS A 857 2.79 44.53 5.45
C LYS A 857 3.06 45.52 6.57
N GLU A 858 3.07 45.04 7.81
CA GLU A 858 3.25 45.86 8.99
C GLU A 858 4.71 45.84 9.39
N MET A 859 5.24 46.99 9.76
CA MET A 859 6.59 47.19 10.29
C MET A 859 6.39 47.88 11.64
N PRO A 860 7.22 47.60 12.66
CA PRO A 860 8.56 46.96 12.65
C PRO A 860 8.72 45.61 13.39
N PHE A 861 9.89 44.93 13.28
CA PHE A 861 10.23 43.65 13.93
C PHE A 861 10.73 43.79 15.39
N GLN A 862 10.72 42.68 16.12
CA GLN A 862 11.27 42.47 17.47
C GLN A 862 12.42 41.46 17.42
N LEU A 863 13.47 41.64 18.23
CA LEU A 863 14.58 40.71 18.40
C LEU A 863 14.72 40.32 19.87
N ASP A 864 14.57 39.02 20.13
CA ASP A 864 14.90 38.42 21.41
C ASP A 864 16.22 37.64 21.30
N PHE A 865 17.07 37.72 22.33
CA PHE A 865 18.21 36.82 22.48
C PHE A 865 18.65 36.72 23.94
N LYS A 866 19.46 35.71 24.25
CA LYS A 866 20.06 35.53 25.58
C LYS A 866 21.54 35.83 25.55
N VAL A 867 22.02 36.48 26.61
CA VAL A 867 23.43 36.81 26.83
C VAL A 867 23.93 36.26 28.16
N LYS A 868 25.17 35.77 28.20
CA LYS A 868 25.86 35.35 29.43
C LYS A 868 27.34 35.74 29.37
N SER A 869 27.95 36.11 30.50
CA SER A 869 29.40 36.33 30.55
C SER A 869 30.17 35.05 30.26
N ALA A 870 31.22 35.14 29.42
CA ALA A 870 32.20 34.08 29.31
C ALA A 870 33.11 34.03 30.56
N GLU A 871 33.77 32.89 30.81
CA GLU A 871 34.57 32.64 32.04
C GLU A 871 35.69 33.67 32.28
N ASP A 872 36.17 34.36 31.26
CA ASP A 872 37.24 35.37 31.32
C ASP A 872 36.75 36.83 31.33
N ALA A 873 35.43 37.06 31.39
CA ALA A 873 34.86 38.41 31.48
C ALA A 873 35.11 39.05 32.85
N LYS A 874 35.70 40.26 32.84
CA LYS A 874 36.09 40.98 34.08
C LYS A 874 35.17 42.14 34.45
N THR A 875 34.42 42.67 33.49
CA THR A 875 33.45 43.75 33.65
C THR A 875 32.22 43.51 32.79
N ALA A 876 31.11 44.16 33.14
CA ALA A 876 29.93 44.31 32.28
C ALA A 876 30.33 44.87 30.89
N GLY A 877 29.49 44.62 29.89
CA GLY A 877 29.74 45.01 28.49
C GLY A 877 28.48 45.48 27.78
N GLU A 878 28.63 45.78 26.49
CA GLU A 878 27.54 46.20 25.62
C GLU A 878 27.51 45.35 24.36
N ILE A 879 26.33 45.17 23.78
CA ILE A 879 26.13 44.53 22.48
C ILE A 879 25.41 45.53 21.59
N SER A 880 25.98 45.82 20.42
CA SER A 880 25.33 46.65 19.40
C SER A 880 24.65 45.77 18.36
N LEU A 881 23.34 45.97 18.19
CA LEU A 881 22.58 45.49 17.05
C LEU A 881 22.79 46.45 15.88
N VAL A 882 23.19 45.93 14.72
CA VAL A 882 23.38 46.73 13.48
C VAL A 882 22.66 46.04 12.32
N VAL A 883 21.82 46.77 11.60
CA VAL A 883 21.21 46.30 10.34
C VAL A 883 21.83 47.03 9.16
N VAL A 884 22.32 46.28 8.18
CA VAL A 884 23.06 46.79 7.02
C VAL A 884 22.36 46.43 5.70
N TYR A 885 22.22 47.40 4.80
CA TYR A 885 21.79 47.19 3.41
C TYR A 885 22.74 47.90 2.45
N GLU A 886 23.24 47.21 1.41
CA GLU A 886 24.21 47.76 0.43
C GLU A 886 25.38 48.51 1.10
N ASN A 887 25.96 47.93 2.15
CA ASN A 887 27.05 48.51 2.97
C ASN A 887 26.71 49.79 3.74
N LYS A 888 25.42 50.14 3.92
CA LYS A 888 24.97 51.25 4.75
C LYS A 888 24.25 50.74 5.99
N ILE A 889 24.59 51.31 7.15
CA ILE A 889 23.83 51.09 8.39
C ILE A 889 22.50 51.81 8.26
N ILE A 890 21.41 51.05 8.38
CA ILE A 890 20.04 51.57 8.31
C ILE A 890 19.34 51.55 9.67
N HIS A 891 19.86 50.78 10.63
CA HIS A 891 19.38 50.70 12.01
C HIS A 891 20.52 50.32 12.95
N GLN A 892 20.52 50.90 14.15
CA GLN A 892 21.47 50.56 15.20
C GLN A 892 20.86 50.77 16.59
N ASP A 893 20.97 49.75 17.44
CA ASP A 893 20.65 49.79 18.87
C ASP A 893 21.84 49.27 19.68
N THR A 894 21.97 49.68 20.94
CA THR A 894 22.99 49.17 21.86
C THR A 894 22.34 48.80 23.20
N VAL A 895 22.66 47.62 23.71
CA VAL A 895 22.15 47.12 24.99
C VAL A 895 23.31 46.77 25.92
N SER A 896 23.25 47.23 27.17
CA SER A 896 24.20 46.85 28.22
C SER A 896 23.74 45.58 28.95
N TRP A 897 24.69 44.73 29.33
CA TRP A 897 24.44 43.49 30.09
C TRP A 897 25.40 43.38 31.29
N GLN A 898 25.02 42.62 32.33
CA GLN A 898 25.76 42.53 33.60
C GLN A 898 26.51 41.19 33.75
N ILE A 899 27.55 41.13 34.60
CA ILE A 899 28.18 39.84 34.92
C ILE A 899 27.28 39.06 35.86
N GLU A 900 26.74 37.95 35.38
CA GLU A 900 25.91 37.02 36.14
C GLU A 900 26.30 35.57 35.85
N ASN A 901 26.00 34.66 36.78
CA ASN A 901 26.28 33.24 36.61
C ASN A 901 25.31 32.55 35.63
N ASP A 902 24.19 33.20 35.28
CA ASP A 902 23.12 32.67 34.45
C ASP A 902 22.82 33.58 33.24
N TRP A 903 21.98 33.13 32.33
CA TRP A 903 21.59 33.84 31.12
C TRP A 903 20.64 35.01 31.41
N GLN A 904 20.93 36.16 30.82
CA GLN A 904 20.04 37.33 30.77
C GLN A 904 19.27 37.35 29.46
N ASP A 905 17.95 37.56 29.53
CA ASP A 905 17.09 37.77 28.36
C ASP A 905 17.18 39.24 27.89
N ILE A 906 17.39 39.44 26.60
CA ILE A 906 17.45 40.74 25.93
C ILE A 906 16.30 40.83 24.94
N HIS A 907 15.57 41.95 25.02
CA HIS A 907 14.40 42.25 24.18
C HIS A 907 14.60 43.59 23.49
N LEU A 908 14.59 43.58 22.16
CA LEU A 908 14.69 44.77 21.32
C LEU A 908 13.45 44.88 20.44
N GLU A 909 12.90 46.09 20.33
CA GLU A 909 11.70 46.38 19.56
C GLU A 909 12.02 47.37 18.44
N ASN A 910 11.12 47.45 17.46
CA ASN A 910 11.17 48.43 16.39
C ASN A 910 12.32 48.33 15.39
N ILE A 911 12.73 47.10 15.08
CA ILE A 911 13.82 46.82 14.14
C ILE A 911 13.29 46.90 12.69
N PRO A 912 13.74 47.87 11.88
CA PRO A 912 13.36 47.96 10.49
C PRO A 912 14.12 46.91 9.68
N PHE A 913 13.38 46.11 8.92
CA PHE A 913 13.92 44.90 8.35
C PHE A 913 13.32 44.57 6.97
N TYR A 914 14.17 44.30 5.96
CA TYR A 914 13.78 43.89 4.60
C TYR A 914 14.73 42.82 4.05
N LEU A 915 14.28 42.14 2.99
CA LEU A 915 15.09 41.17 2.25
C LEU A 915 16.38 41.80 1.70
N GLY A 916 17.49 41.05 1.77
CA GLY A 916 18.83 41.52 1.38
C GLY A 916 19.53 42.33 2.47
N HIS A 917 18.90 42.54 3.63
CA HIS A 917 19.57 43.10 4.80
C HIS A 917 20.47 42.07 5.47
N THR A 918 21.54 42.55 6.11
CA THR A 918 22.39 41.78 7.02
C THR A 918 22.14 42.23 8.45
N LEU A 919 21.79 41.29 9.32
CA LEU A 919 21.73 41.51 10.77
C LEU A 919 23.11 41.26 11.38
N LYS A 920 23.59 42.15 12.25
CA LYS A 920 24.84 41.99 13.01
C LYS A 920 24.62 42.24 14.49
N LEU A 921 25.19 41.39 15.35
CA LEU A 921 25.37 41.61 16.77
C LEU A 921 26.87 41.78 17.04
N GLU A 922 27.27 42.99 17.42
CA GLU A 922 28.67 43.37 17.64
C GLU A 922 28.93 43.47 19.14
N ASN A 923 29.84 42.65 19.66
CA ASN A 923 30.23 42.70 21.08
C ASN A 923 31.18 43.87 21.36
N GLN A 924 30.80 44.77 22.26
CA GLN A 924 31.61 45.89 22.71
C GLN A 924 32.06 45.65 24.15
N GLY A 925 33.32 45.21 24.32
CA GLY A 925 33.93 45.05 25.64
C GLY A 925 34.50 43.66 25.90
N THR A 926 34.04 43.00 26.96
CA THR A 926 34.52 41.69 27.44
C THR A 926 33.87 40.53 26.68
N PRO A 927 34.47 39.32 26.67
CA PRO A 927 33.88 38.18 25.94
C PRO A 927 32.49 37.76 26.46
N VAL A 928 31.59 37.42 25.53
CA VAL A 928 30.19 37.07 25.81
C VAL A 928 29.76 35.80 25.10
N LEU A 929 28.78 35.12 25.68
CA LEU A 929 28.04 34.03 25.07
C LEU A 929 26.67 34.53 24.63
N LEU A 930 26.29 34.26 23.38
CA LEU A 930 24.96 34.54 22.83
C LEU A 930 24.23 33.24 22.48
N SER A 931 22.90 33.22 22.69
CA SER A 931 22.03 32.11 22.28
C SER A 931 20.57 32.57 22.10
N ASP A 932 19.69 31.68 21.59
CA ASP A 932 18.24 31.95 21.42
C ASP A 932 17.94 33.21 20.60
N LEU A 933 18.54 33.41 19.43
CA LEU A 933 18.26 34.59 18.60
C LEU A 933 16.93 34.43 17.84
N TYR A 934 15.96 35.28 18.15
CA TYR A 934 14.65 35.34 17.48
C TYR A 934 14.34 36.72 16.94
N LEU A 935 14.43 36.91 15.61
CA LEU A 935 13.90 38.09 14.93
C LEU A 935 12.50 37.76 14.41
N TYR A 936 11.48 38.31 15.06
CA TYR A 936 10.08 38.00 14.76
C TYR A 936 9.23 39.26 14.90
N GLN A 937 8.03 39.24 14.34
CA GLN A 937 7.14 40.38 14.46
C GLN A 937 5.99 40.18 15.45
N VAL A 938 5.39 38.96 15.52
CA VAL A 938 4.03 38.56 16.01
C VAL A 938 3.09 38.32 14.79
N TRP A 939 2.35 37.22 14.52
CA TRP A 939 2.24 35.81 15.00
C TRP A 939 1.45 34.97 13.97
N GLN A 940 1.46 33.64 14.10
CA GLN A 940 0.25 32.82 13.94
C GLN A 940 -0.34 32.58 15.34
N GLU A 941 -1.59 32.99 15.55
CA GLU A 941 -2.28 32.91 16.85
C GLU A 941 -3.34 31.78 16.87
N ASN A 942 -3.16 30.72 16.10
CA ASN A 942 -4.14 29.64 15.97
C ASN A 942 -3.84 28.42 16.87
N GLY A 943 -2.81 28.50 17.72
CA GLY A 943 -2.47 27.47 18.70
C GLY A 943 -3.47 27.42 19.86
N VAL A 944 -3.36 26.37 20.67
CA VAL A 944 -4.20 26.15 21.86
C VAL A 944 -3.58 26.79 23.10
N ILE A 945 -2.26 26.88 23.11
CA ILE A 945 -1.44 27.58 24.10
C ILE A 945 -0.92 28.86 23.46
N ASP A 946 -1.14 29.99 24.13
CA ASP A 946 -0.59 31.26 23.69
C ASP A 946 0.93 31.29 23.78
N ALA A 947 1.52 32.31 23.19
CA ALA A 947 2.96 32.42 23.13
C ALA A 947 3.68 32.68 24.46
N GLN A 948 2.93 32.97 25.52
CA GLN A 948 3.42 33.10 26.88
C GLN A 948 3.25 31.79 27.66
N GLY A 949 2.84 30.70 27.00
CA GLY A 949 2.65 29.38 27.59
C GLY A 949 1.31 29.24 28.33
N LYS A 950 0.35 30.15 28.14
CA LYS A 950 -0.96 30.08 28.82
C LYS A 950 -2.02 29.42 27.94
N PRO A 951 -2.83 28.51 28.50
CA PRO A 951 -3.96 27.94 27.78
C PRO A 951 -5.00 29.00 27.37
N LYS A 952 -5.50 28.91 26.14
CA LYS A 952 -6.61 29.77 25.65
C LYS A 952 -7.96 29.38 26.27
N SER A 953 -8.95 30.27 26.13
CA SER A 953 -10.29 30.13 26.75
C SER A 953 -11.01 28.82 26.41
N PHE A 954 -10.80 28.28 25.21
CA PHE A 954 -11.41 27.03 24.74
C PHE A 954 -10.58 25.78 25.04
N TYR A 955 -9.39 25.89 25.64
CA TYR A 955 -8.47 24.77 25.90
C TYR A 955 -9.16 23.58 26.57
N LYS A 956 -9.94 23.82 27.64
CA LYS A 956 -10.64 22.75 28.36
C LYS A 956 -11.68 22.02 27.50
N HIS A 957 -12.30 22.72 26.55
CA HIS A 957 -13.27 22.12 25.64
C HIS A 957 -12.59 21.26 24.58
N LEU A 958 -11.39 21.65 24.12
CA LEU A 958 -10.56 20.79 23.26
C LEU A 958 -10.10 19.53 24.02
N VAL A 959 -9.61 19.67 25.25
CA VAL A 959 -9.24 18.50 26.07
C VAL A 959 -10.44 17.59 26.30
N SER A 960 -11.63 18.16 26.53
CA SER A 960 -12.88 17.39 26.62
C SER A 960 -13.23 16.69 25.30
N LEU A 961 -13.05 17.34 24.14
CA LEU A 961 -13.23 16.72 22.82
C LEU A 961 -12.29 15.52 22.65
N ASN A 962 -11.00 15.70 22.94
CA ASN A 962 -10.00 14.64 22.89
C ASN A 962 -10.38 13.48 23.80
N GLN A 963 -10.78 13.76 25.04
CA GLN A 963 -11.23 12.74 25.97
C GLN A 963 -12.46 11.98 25.47
N GLN A 964 -13.44 12.65 24.85
CA GLN A 964 -14.60 11.99 24.27
C GLN A 964 -14.24 11.05 23.10
N LEU A 965 -13.21 11.41 22.33
CA LEU A 965 -12.73 10.59 21.21
C LEU A 965 -11.78 9.46 21.66
N THR A 966 -10.99 9.68 22.72
CA THR A 966 -10.07 8.68 23.31
C THR A 966 -10.82 7.68 24.19
N HIS A 967 -11.81 8.13 24.95
CA HIS A 967 -12.72 7.27 25.71
C HIS A 967 -13.78 6.66 24.80
N GLN A 968 -13.34 6.08 23.67
CA GLN A 968 -13.91 4.80 23.31
C GLN A 968 -13.50 3.80 24.40
N LYS A 969 -14.34 3.75 25.42
CA LYS A 969 -14.89 2.44 25.77
C LYS A 969 -15.21 1.77 24.42
N GLN A 970 -14.66 0.56 24.15
CA GLN A 970 -15.38 -0.44 23.34
C GLN A 970 -16.85 -0.13 23.52
N PRO A 971 -17.64 0.06 22.43
CA PRO A 971 -18.97 0.61 22.53
C PRO A 971 -19.51 0.17 23.86
N GLN A 972 -19.59 1.11 24.82
CA GLN A 972 -20.45 0.82 25.91
C GLN A 972 -21.74 0.68 25.13
N LEU A 973 -22.17 -0.56 24.92
CA LEU A 973 -23.50 -0.95 25.30
C LEU A 973 -23.74 -0.06 26.51
N LYS A 974 -24.37 1.10 26.27
CA LYS A 974 -25.37 1.56 27.20
C LYS A 974 -26.05 0.27 27.52
N SER A 975 -25.92 -0.20 28.75
CA SER A 975 -26.95 -1.08 29.26
C SER A 975 -28.23 -0.36 28.83
N VAL A 976 -28.93 -0.92 27.85
CA VAL A 976 -30.26 -0.42 27.48
C VAL A 976 -31.16 -0.53 28.71
N PHE A 977 -30.68 -1.20 29.78
CA PHE A 977 -31.31 -1.34 31.07
C PHE A 977 -30.46 -0.63 32.14
N GLN A 978 -30.56 0.69 32.22
CA GLN A 978 -30.71 1.28 33.55
C GLN A 978 -32.21 1.44 33.80
N GLN A 979 -32.61 0.91 34.94
CA GLN A 979 -33.94 0.53 35.37
C GLN A 979 -34.87 1.74 35.56
N GLU A 980 -35.23 2.45 34.49
CA GLU A 980 -36.35 3.40 34.53
C GLU A 980 -37.17 3.28 33.23
N ASP A 981 -38.32 2.60 33.38
CA ASP A 981 -39.49 2.55 32.50
C ASP A 981 -39.25 2.65 30.98
N ILE A 982 -38.74 1.55 30.38
CA ILE A 982 -38.84 1.35 28.92
C ILE A 982 -40.31 1.09 28.58
N THR A 983 -40.96 2.00 27.88
CA THR A 983 -42.29 1.76 27.32
C THR A 983 -42.18 0.92 26.03
N PRO A 984 -43.18 0.08 25.71
CA PRO A 984 -43.14 -0.81 24.53
C PRO A 984 -42.84 -0.11 23.19
N GLU A 985 -43.07 1.19 23.09
CA GLU A 985 -42.81 2.02 21.90
C GLU A 985 -41.31 2.27 21.64
N GLN A 986 -40.43 2.03 22.62
CA GLN A 986 -38.97 2.20 22.46
C GLN A 986 -38.25 0.92 21.98
N LEU A 987 -38.94 -0.22 21.93
CA LEU A 987 -38.42 -1.47 21.35
C LEU A 987 -38.79 -1.66 19.87
N GLU A 988 -39.78 -0.92 19.36
CA GLU A 988 -40.04 -0.81 17.92
C GLU A 988 -38.95 0.07 17.26
N GLY A 989 -37.96 -0.56 16.63
CA GLY A 989 -37.00 0.13 15.76
C GLY A 989 -35.52 -0.27 15.88
N VAL A 990 -35.15 -1.16 16.81
CA VAL A 990 -33.74 -1.62 16.95
C VAL A 990 -33.40 -2.79 16.02
N PHE A 991 -34.40 -3.42 15.41
CA PHE A 991 -34.22 -4.42 14.37
C PHE A 991 -34.98 -3.98 13.12
N PRO A 992 -34.44 -4.17 11.91
CA PRO A 992 -35.11 -3.77 10.68
C PRO A 992 -36.52 -4.37 10.67
N ASP A 993 -37.53 -3.51 10.44
CA ASP A 993 -38.93 -3.71 10.83
C ASP A 993 -39.57 -5.05 10.46
N HIS A 994 -39.00 -5.86 9.55
CA HIS A 994 -39.45 -7.24 9.33
C HIS A 994 -38.28 -8.16 9.00
N TRP A 995 -37.99 -9.14 9.87
CA TRP A 995 -37.05 -10.22 9.57
C TRP A 995 -37.80 -11.47 9.08
N MET A 996 -37.64 -11.81 7.80
CA MET A 996 -38.24 -13.00 7.18
C MET A 996 -37.18 -14.07 6.92
N GLY A 997 -36.83 -14.84 7.96
CA GLY A 997 -35.78 -15.86 7.91
C GLY A 997 -35.99 -17.01 8.90
N LYS A 998 -35.35 -18.17 8.65
CA LYS A 998 -35.46 -19.38 9.50
C LYS A 998 -34.68 -19.31 10.81
N THR A 999 -33.66 -18.45 10.86
CA THR A 999 -32.56 -18.51 11.83
C THR A 999 -32.22 -17.12 12.33
N VAL A 1000 -32.72 -16.65 13.49
CA VAL A 1000 -32.33 -15.34 14.03
C VAL A 1000 -31.01 -15.47 14.78
N LEU A 1001 -30.04 -14.60 14.50
CA LEU A 1001 -28.75 -14.56 15.20
C LEU A 1001 -28.62 -13.25 15.97
N GLY A 1002 -28.06 -13.30 17.18
CA GLY A 1002 -27.79 -12.10 17.97
C GLY A 1002 -26.83 -12.34 19.13
N LEU A 1003 -26.50 -11.26 19.83
CA LEU A 1003 -25.60 -11.25 20.99
C LEU A 1003 -26.34 -10.64 22.18
N ILE A 1004 -26.18 -11.24 23.35
CA ILE A 1004 -26.73 -10.77 24.63
C ILE A 1004 -25.56 -10.56 25.58
N ALA A 1005 -25.40 -9.35 26.12
CA ALA A 1005 -24.43 -9.11 27.17
C ALA A 1005 -24.98 -9.59 28.52
N GLN A 1006 -24.14 -10.27 29.30
CA GLN A 1006 -24.48 -10.79 30.61
C GLN A 1006 -24.57 -9.64 31.64
N PRO A 1007 -25.67 -9.52 32.40
CA PRO A 1007 -25.70 -8.64 33.57
C PRO A 1007 -24.96 -9.27 34.74
N LEU A 1008 -24.19 -8.45 35.45
CA LEU A 1008 -23.25 -8.84 36.52
C LEU A 1008 -23.93 -9.43 37.78
N GLU A 1009 -25.25 -9.26 37.96
CA GLU A 1009 -25.91 -9.48 39.26
C GLU A 1009 -27.14 -10.42 39.23
N GLN A 1010 -27.50 -11.01 38.09
CA GLN A 1010 -28.73 -11.80 37.93
C GLN A 1010 -28.43 -13.28 37.66
N GLU A 1011 -29.07 -14.18 38.42
CA GLU A 1011 -28.81 -15.63 38.33
C GLU A 1011 -29.57 -16.32 37.18
N ASN A 1012 -30.73 -15.80 36.76
CA ASN A 1012 -31.54 -16.41 35.70
C ASN A 1012 -32.12 -15.38 34.72
N PHE A 1013 -32.35 -15.81 33.48
CA PHE A 1013 -33.05 -15.00 32.47
C PHE A 1013 -34.04 -15.82 31.64
N SER A 1014 -35.01 -15.11 31.08
CA SER A 1014 -36.12 -15.61 30.26
C SER A 1014 -36.26 -14.76 29.01
N PHE A 1015 -36.73 -15.34 27.91
CA PHE A 1015 -36.99 -14.65 26.64
C PHE A 1015 -38.45 -14.73 26.27
N VAL A 1016 -39.01 -13.67 25.67
CA VAL A 1016 -40.26 -13.75 24.91
C VAL A 1016 -39.96 -13.61 23.43
N ILE A 1017 -40.30 -14.65 22.68
CA ILE A 1017 -40.18 -14.71 21.23
C ILE A 1017 -41.56 -14.50 20.63
N LYS A 1018 -41.73 -13.49 19.76
CA LYS A 1018 -42.87 -13.46 18.85
C LYS A 1018 -42.59 -14.26 17.59
N ALA A 1019 -43.50 -15.16 17.28
CA ALA A 1019 -43.52 -15.89 16.03
C ALA A 1019 -44.81 -15.55 15.28
N TYR A 1020 -44.70 -15.03 14.07
CA TYR A 1020 -45.85 -14.90 13.18
C TYR A 1020 -45.84 -16.05 12.17
N VAL A 1021 -46.93 -16.81 12.18
CA VAL A 1021 -47.22 -17.85 11.19
C VAL A 1021 -48.34 -17.31 10.30
N PRO A 1022 -48.23 -17.35 8.97
CA PRO A 1022 -49.30 -16.90 8.08
C PRO A 1022 -50.65 -17.53 8.43
N GLU A 1023 -51.72 -16.74 8.50
CA GLU A 1023 -53.07 -17.21 8.86
C GLU A 1023 -53.60 -18.31 7.93
N THR A 1024 -53.06 -18.39 6.71
CA THR A 1024 -53.33 -19.43 5.70
C THR A 1024 -52.80 -20.81 6.10
N TRP A 1025 -51.94 -20.91 7.12
CA TRP A 1025 -51.34 -22.16 7.59
C TRP A 1025 -52.10 -22.67 8.84
N GLN A 1026 -53.06 -23.60 8.69
CA GLN A 1026 -53.82 -24.15 9.82
C GLN A 1026 -53.01 -25.16 10.66
N ASP A 1027 -52.91 -24.92 11.98
CA ASP A 1027 -52.41 -25.82 13.05
C ASP A 1027 -51.19 -26.72 12.72
N TYR A 1028 -49.99 -26.12 12.71
CA TYR A 1028 -48.72 -26.85 12.54
C TYR A 1028 -47.84 -26.83 13.79
N HIS A 1029 -47.33 -28.02 14.17
CA HIS A 1029 -46.33 -28.15 15.22
C HIS A 1029 -44.94 -27.78 14.68
N ASN A 1030 -44.58 -26.49 14.74
CA ASN A 1030 -43.21 -26.04 14.52
C ASN A 1030 -42.41 -26.11 15.83
N SER A 1031 -41.28 -26.83 15.82
CA SER A 1031 -40.28 -26.78 16.89
C SER A 1031 -39.33 -25.61 16.65
N ILE A 1032 -39.17 -24.76 17.67
CA ILE A 1032 -38.13 -23.72 17.69
C ILE A 1032 -36.99 -24.24 18.56
N MET A 1033 -35.76 -24.09 18.09
CA MET A 1033 -34.53 -24.35 18.81
C MET A 1033 -33.87 -23.02 19.16
N LEU A 1034 -33.67 -22.74 20.44
CA LEU A 1034 -32.79 -21.66 20.89
C LEU A 1034 -31.42 -22.24 21.18
N THR A 1035 -30.37 -21.72 20.56
CA THR A 1035 -28.99 -22.07 20.86
C THR A 1035 -28.31 -20.90 21.56
N LEU A 1036 -27.68 -21.12 22.71
CA LEU A 1036 -26.90 -20.13 23.47
C LEU A 1036 -25.47 -20.64 23.65
N ASP A 1037 -24.45 -19.93 23.14
CA ASP A 1037 -23.02 -20.31 23.24
C ASP A 1037 -22.73 -21.81 22.98
N ALA A 1038 -23.46 -22.39 22.01
CA ALA A 1038 -23.46 -23.80 21.60
C ALA A 1038 -24.32 -24.80 22.42
N GLN A 1039 -25.05 -24.38 23.44
CA GLN A 1039 -26.07 -25.20 24.11
C GLN A 1039 -27.44 -25.01 23.48
N GLN A 1040 -28.16 -26.11 23.22
CA GLN A 1040 -29.46 -26.09 22.56
C GLN A 1040 -30.62 -26.29 23.54
N TYR A 1041 -31.61 -25.42 23.43
CA TYR A 1041 -32.82 -25.35 24.24
C TYR A 1041 -34.04 -25.52 23.32
N PRO A 1042 -34.62 -26.73 23.25
CA PRO A 1042 -35.81 -26.98 22.44
C PRO A 1042 -37.03 -26.33 23.08
N ILE A 1043 -37.70 -25.47 22.32
CA ILE A 1043 -38.91 -24.78 22.77
C ILE A 1043 -40.11 -25.61 22.34
N SER A 1044 -40.77 -26.21 23.33
CA SER A 1044 -41.81 -27.22 23.11
C SER A 1044 -43.23 -26.64 22.97
N GLN A 1045 -43.38 -25.30 22.91
CA GLN A 1045 -44.69 -24.66 22.86
C GLN A 1045 -45.30 -24.73 21.46
N PRO A 1046 -46.56 -25.18 21.30
CA PRO A 1046 -47.22 -25.25 20.00
C PRO A 1046 -47.55 -23.86 19.46
N ILE A 1047 -47.13 -23.59 18.22
CA ILE A 1047 -47.29 -22.31 17.52
C ILE A 1047 -48.52 -22.39 16.61
N LYS A 1048 -49.41 -21.41 16.70
CA LYS A 1048 -50.65 -21.34 15.90
C LYS A 1048 -50.51 -20.35 14.74
N ALA A 1049 -51.45 -20.40 13.81
CA ALA A 1049 -51.58 -19.38 12.78
C ALA A 1049 -51.81 -17.99 13.42
N GLY A 1050 -51.18 -16.96 12.88
CA GLY A 1050 -51.14 -15.61 13.45
C GLY A 1050 -49.91 -15.36 14.33
N TYR A 1051 -49.99 -14.31 15.16
CA TYR A 1051 -48.93 -13.95 16.10
C TYR A 1051 -48.99 -14.83 17.35
N ASN A 1052 -47.83 -15.33 17.76
CA ASN A 1052 -47.63 -16.11 18.97
C ASN A 1052 -46.56 -15.44 19.80
N GLU A 1053 -46.69 -15.47 21.12
CA GLU A 1053 -45.64 -15.08 22.07
C GLU A 1053 -45.22 -16.33 22.85
N ILE A 1054 -43.92 -16.60 22.90
CA ILE A 1054 -43.37 -17.83 23.43
C ILE A 1054 -42.33 -17.48 24.49
N LEU A 1055 -42.62 -17.80 25.74
CA LEU A 1055 -41.70 -17.60 26.86
C LEU A 1055 -40.70 -18.77 26.94
N VAL A 1056 -39.41 -18.46 27.03
CA VAL A 1056 -38.29 -19.41 27.10
C VAL A 1056 -37.43 -19.10 28.32
N GLY A 1057 -37.55 -19.90 29.37
CA GLY A 1057 -36.84 -19.72 30.63
C GLY A 1057 -37.65 -20.21 31.84
N PRO A 1058 -37.10 -20.07 33.06
CA PRO A 1058 -35.81 -19.45 33.38
C PRO A 1058 -34.60 -20.31 32.97
N LEU A 1059 -33.56 -19.66 32.44
CA LEU A 1059 -32.27 -20.24 32.07
C LEU A 1059 -31.19 -19.70 33.01
N ASP A 1060 -30.31 -20.59 33.49
CA ASP A 1060 -29.25 -20.26 34.45
C ASP A 1060 -28.14 -19.46 33.78
N ASN A 1061 -27.99 -18.21 34.22
CA ASN A 1061 -27.04 -17.25 33.68
C ASN A 1061 -25.58 -17.60 34.01
N SER A 1062 -25.34 -18.40 35.04
CA SER A 1062 -23.98 -18.80 35.44
C SER A 1062 -23.32 -19.77 34.45
N LEU A 1063 -24.08 -20.31 33.50
CA LEU A 1063 -23.61 -21.28 32.52
C LEU A 1063 -22.97 -20.64 31.28
N PHE A 1064 -22.96 -19.31 31.18
CA PHE A 1064 -22.56 -18.58 29.97
C PHE A 1064 -21.51 -17.49 30.26
N ASN A 1065 -20.80 -17.04 29.22
CA ASN A 1065 -19.74 -16.02 29.33
C ASN A 1065 -20.33 -14.59 29.35
N ASP A 1066 -19.47 -13.57 29.53
CA ASP A 1066 -19.84 -12.14 29.58
C ASP A 1066 -20.69 -11.66 28.38
N ILE A 1067 -20.57 -12.32 27.22
CA ILE A 1067 -21.41 -12.12 26.05
C ILE A 1067 -21.87 -13.50 25.56
N VAL A 1068 -23.18 -13.67 25.47
CA VAL A 1068 -23.85 -14.89 25.01
C VAL A 1068 -24.31 -14.72 23.57
N PHE A 1069 -23.81 -15.54 22.66
CA PHE A 1069 -24.35 -15.64 21.31
C PHE A 1069 -25.63 -16.46 21.32
N PHE A 1070 -26.72 -15.91 20.77
CA PHE A 1070 -27.95 -16.65 20.58
C PHE A 1070 -28.28 -16.88 19.11
N GLN A 1071 -28.85 -18.06 18.84
CA GLN A 1071 -29.35 -18.47 17.54
C GLN A 1071 -30.72 -19.16 17.70
N LEU A 1072 -31.76 -18.59 17.11
CA LEU A 1072 -33.12 -19.14 17.12
C LEU A 1072 -33.43 -19.76 15.76
N GLU A 1073 -33.73 -21.05 15.72
CA GLU A 1073 -34.03 -21.78 14.48
C GLU A 1073 -35.40 -22.46 14.53
N ALA A 1074 -36.16 -22.43 13.44
CA ALA A 1074 -37.33 -23.30 13.27
C ALA A 1074 -37.00 -24.51 12.39
N GLU A 1075 -37.20 -25.73 12.88
CA GLU A 1075 -36.80 -26.96 12.17
C GLU A 1075 -37.67 -27.24 10.93
N ASN A 1076 -38.98 -27.05 11.03
CA ASN A 1076 -39.91 -27.40 9.95
C ASN A 1076 -40.10 -26.24 8.98
N VAL A 1077 -39.30 -26.23 7.90
CA VAL A 1077 -39.63 -25.45 6.72
C VAL A 1077 -39.89 -26.38 5.56
N PHE A 1078 -41.17 -26.63 5.29
CA PHE A 1078 -41.54 -27.18 4.01
C PHE A 1078 -41.30 -26.13 2.92
N SER A 1079 -40.63 -26.57 1.85
CA SER A 1079 -40.65 -25.89 0.57
C SER A 1079 -42.12 -25.74 0.12
N PRO A 1080 -42.53 -24.59 -0.45
CA PRO A 1080 -43.86 -24.38 -1.02
C PRO A 1080 -44.33 -25.48 -1.99
N SER A 1081 -43.42 -26.31 -2.48
CA SER A 1081 -43.71 -27.41 -3.40
C SER A 1081 -44.57 -28.55 -2.85
N GLN A 1082 -44.79 -28.67 -1.53
CA GLN A 1082 -45.51 -29.81 -0.93
C GLN A 1082 -46.84 -29.48 -0.25
N TYR A 1083 -47.20 -28.21 -0.05
CA TYR A 1083 -48.50 -27.82 0.50
C TYR A 1083 -49.21 -26.78 -0.37
N ASP A 1084 -49.90 -27.35 -1.35
CA ASP A 1084 -51.17 -26.91 -1.92
C ASP A 1084 -51.19 -25.67 -2.82
N ALA A 1085 -51.47 -25.94 -4.09
CA ALA A 1085 -51.77 -25.01 -5.18
C ALA A 1085 -52.98 -24.08 -4.92
N GLN A 1086 -53.49 -24.03 -3.68
CA GLN A 1086 -54.61 -23.21 -3.23
C GLN A 1086 -54.19 -22.09 -2.25
N SER A 1087 -53.07 -22.22 -1.55
CA SER A 1087 -52.54 -21.18 -0.67
C SER A 1087 -51.70 -20.20 -1.50
N GLN A 1088 -52.29 -19.12 -2.02
CA GLN A 1088 -51.58 -18.05 -2.76
C GLN A 1088 -50.65 -17.19 -1.85
N ASP A 1089 -50.15 -17.74 -0.76
CA ASP A 1089 -49.41 -17.01 0.27
C ASP A 1089 -47.97 -17.53 0.41
N ASP A 1090 -47.05 -16.81 -0.23
CA ASP A 1090 -45.62 -17.15 -0.32
C ASP A 1090 -44.82 -16.66 0.90
N ARG A 1091 -45.49 -16.07 1.90
CA ARG A 1091 -44.84 -15.47 3.07
C ARG A 1091 -44.24 -16.55 3.97
N LYS A 1092 -42.99 -16.36 4.38
CA LYS A 1092 -42.27 -17.25 5.32
C LYS A 1092 -42.69 -16.96 6.76
N ILE A 1093 -42.50 -17.92 7.66
CA ILE A 1093 -42.56 -17.68 9.11
C ILE A 1093 -41.57 -16.56 9.46
N SER A 1094 -42.01 -15.59 10.25
CA SER A 1094 -41.13 -14.58 10.84
C SER A 1094 -40.99 -14.81 12.34
N LEU A 1095 -39.76 -14.71 12.81
CA LEU A 1095 -39.40 -14.82 14.23
C LEU A 1095 -38.78 -13.49 14.67
N GLN A 1096 -39.24 -12.98 15.80
CA GLN A 1096 -38.75 -11.76 16.41
C GLN A 1096 -38.54 -12.01 17.90
N LEU A 1097 -37.36 -11.68 18.42
CA LEU A 1097 -37.15 -11.60 19.85
C LEU A 1097 -37.67 -10.25 20.32
N ILE A 1098 -38.60 -10.23 21.27
CA ILE A 1098 -39.28 -8.99 21.67
C ILE A 1098 -38.91 -8.58 23.08
N GLU A 1099 -38.70 -9.55 23.96
CA GLU A 1099 -38.40 -9.27 25.35
C GLU A 1099 -37.31 -10.20 25.87
N LEU A 1100 -36.36 -9.61 26.60
CA LEU A 1100 -35.41 -10.30 27.45
C LEU A 1100 -35.72 -9.87 28.88
N GLY A 1101 -36.23 -10.81 29.68
CA GLY A 1101 -36.54 -10.61 31.09
C GLY A 1101 -35.51 -11.32 31.97
N PHE A 1102 -35.11 -10.69 33.05
CA PHE A 1102 -34.26 -11.31 34.07
C PHE A 1102 -35.14 -11.65 35.28
N GLU A 1103 -35.12 -12.91 35.74
CA GLU A 1103 -35.98 -13.36 36.85
C GLU A 1103 -35.25 -13.18 38.18
N GLY A 1104 -35.63 -12.16 38.94
CA GLY A 1104 -35.10 -11.86 40.28
C GLY A 1104 -35.56 -10.51 40.81
#